data_AF-A0AAV2ANW8-F1
#
_entry.id   AF-A0AAV2ANW8-F1
#
_cell.length_a   1.000
_cell.length_b   1.000
_cell.length_c   1.000
_cell.angle_alpha   90.00
_cell.angle_beta   90.00
_cell.angle_gamma   90.00
#
_symmetry.space_group_name_H-M   'P 1'
#
loop_
_entity.id
_entity.type
_entity.pdbx_description
1 polymer ?
#
loop_
_entity_poly.entity_id
_entity_poly.type
_entity_poly.pdbx_seq_one_letter_code
_entity_poly.pdbx_strand_id
1 'polypeptide(L)'
;MNLDTPKLTIKDFCAKVQTLKVTDVIELNLVIDQLNALNYLNFSGDCKEYGELLCNLANLVAPGNDHMLSKFCCLLYFSLHKQKVTLLKPSQEYLLNFTISAVQSCADWVCGDALMALSALLESNSDYSKKFKEILIGENGVLTKFLETDYDDKNIQYNAFQCLYSLMKCPGESSLDVDLLDFCFKNCFLILKDQLRSNMGDILVLKIFITSLKCLQYVFTSKNMKVGNFGELLGTLKNLLFYGLPGQTFTQDTNLYPTLRYPETSQLQESQSESDSPYPKLRKQKKNKRRPKKTPQKKQTNDAPSMEEDGSSAVDASEGIANLSLSSSKFLSETKVRSSSSDSELSDADNHSSKIKSLQASLRQNAYFVLQNIVKVSDRKLIFSYWSYFLPEHPVILGLVTSPNIFTTILKDPASQVRLGALTLLAEMLRGSKQFLMHADGRNARHMSFTSLSSILATMISEIHRYLLLTLLSENSSLLLIQILKCYAVLSENVPYCKLNSDILLKFLKHVKTYLNHKDIQVRVACIAVFCSVLNSDQIPVDIDELMLSSNFDNVANGNNSIDHNSSPSCAVHQSPWIIQLCKNNILNEEPLPIKIQSLQLLSSVIGKYFQKSFCFFEAIENIILFCLNNPDTSIQLHGAKLLDIFGRSINIVTNAEMKKSLQPLVSALWQSVLMGSFIKCLTNDDVKTLQSVCCDCLSTLSSNDFKTLQPKQQIMYITVLLGLASDSNPNVRGAAIRCLGLFCLFPSLNQDATFLDDVSVILIKSVEDPNVNVRFKASWSLGNLSDALFVNKDLLNKEISCKFFYSMGMACVQFSRDCDRVKANAVRALGNLLNYIPEQFIGVKMMQEFIKDSCEALKSALSSSFMKVCWNACYALGSMFKNTYLIEHCELNLVS
;
A
#
# COMPACT_ATOMS: atom_id res chain seq x y z
N MET A 1 -1.15 26.97 50.95
CA MET A 1 -2.44 27.19 51.63
C MET A 1 -3.52 26.57 50.75
N ASN A 2 -4.22 25.55 51.24
CA ASN A 2 -5.44 25.10 50.59
C ASN A 2 -6.56 26.04 51.05
N LEU A 3 -7.24 26.69 50.10
CA LEU A 3 -8.54 27.30 50.34
C LEU A 3 -9.58 26.29 49.85
N ASP A 4 -10.40 25.80 50.77
CA ASP A 4 -11.59 25.03 50.44
C ASP A 4 -12.60 25.92 49.69
N THR A 5 -12.46 25.99 48.37
CA THR A 5 -13.54 26.47 47.51
C THR A 5 -14.64 25.40 47.47
N PRO A 6 -15.91 25.74 47.75
CA PRO A 6 -16.99 24.78 47.70
C PRO A 6 -17.06 24.14 46.32
N LYS A 7 -17.22 22.80 46.27
CA LYS A 7 -17.43 22.05 45.03
C LYS A 7 -18.82 22.35 44.46
N LEU A 8 -18.98 23.53 43.87
CA LEU A 8 -20.16 23.89 43.09
C LEU A 8 -20.36 22.86 41.97
N THR A 9 -21.52 22.24 41.96
CA THR A 9 -21.94 21.29 40.94
C THR A 9 -22.61 22.03 39.78
N ILE A 10 -22.70 21.39 38.62
CA ILE A 10 -23.41 21.95 37.45
C ILE A 10 -24.86 22.28 37.82
N LYS A 11 -25.50 21.51 38.71
CA LYS A 11 -26.86 21.74 39.19
C LYS A 11 -27.01 23.05 39.94
N ASP A 12 -26.01 23.43 40.72
CA ASP A 12 -25.97 24.71 41.44
C ASP A 12 -25.88 25.88 40.44
N PHE A 13 -25.08 25.73 39.38
CA PHE A 13 -25.03 26.70 38.28
C PHE A 13 -26.33 26.74 37.47
N CYS A 14 -26.95 25.60 37.15
CA CYS A 14 -28.25 25.55 36.47
C CYS A 14 -29.35 26.26 37.27
N ALA A 15 -29.45 25.97 38.57
CA ALA A 15 -30.43 26.61 39.46
C ALA A 15 -30.19 28.13 39.54
N LYS A 16 -28.93 28.56 39.65
CA LYS A 16 -28.58 29.98 39.67
C LYS A 16 -28.89 30.68 38.34
N VAL A 17 -28.57 30.06 37.20
CA VAL A 17 -28.85 30.62 35.87
C VAL A 17 -30.35 30.72 35.60
N GLN A 18 -31.17 29.78 36.09
CA GLN A 18 -32.63 29.83 35.98
C GLN A 18 -33.27 31.03 36.72
N THR A 19 -32.60 31.59 37.73
CA THR A 19 -33.11 32.77 38.47
C THR A 19 -32.69 34.12 37.87
N LEU A 20 -31.75 34.14 36.92
CA LEU A 20 -31.24 35.37 36.29
C LEU A 20 -32.14 35.87 35.17
N LYS A 21 -32.19 37.20 35.01
CA LYS A 21 -32.77 37.89 33.86
C LYS A 21 -31.66 38.52 33.02
N VAL A 22 -31.98 38.86 31.77
CA VAL A 22 -31.08 39.56 30.82
C VAL A 22 -30.57 40.90 31.38
N THR A 23 -31.30 41.51 32.33
CA THR A 23 -30.91 42.74 33.03
C THR A 23 -29.79 42.56 34.06
N ASP A 24 -29.52 41.33 34.49
CA ASP A 24 -28.73 41.05 35.70
C ASP A 24 -27.24 40.87 35.35
N VAL A 25 -26.72 41.81 34.56
CA VAL A 25 -25.42 41.76 33.85
C VAL A 25 -24.25 41.49 34.81
N ILE A 26 -24.26 42.06 36.01
CA ILE A 26 -23.19 41.87 37.01
C ILE A 26 -23.15 40.41 37.48
N GLU A 27 -24.30 39.81 37.76
CA GLU A 27 -24.36 38.45 38.29
C GLU A 27 -24.12 37.40 37.19
N LEU A 28 -24.63 37.64 35.98
CA LEU A 28 -24.31 36.83 34.80
C LEU A 28 -22.80 36.82 34.52
N ASN A 29 -22.15 37.98 34.60
CA ASN A 29 -20.69 38.09 34.44
C ASN A 29 -19.94 37.24 35.47
N LEU A 30 -20.33 37.33 36.75
CA LEU A 30 -19.73 36.53 37.82
C LEU A 30 -19.92 35.02 37.62
N VAL A 31 -21.08 34.59 37.10
CA VAL A 31 -21.34 33.17 36.78
C VAL A 31 -20.44 32.68 35.64
N ILE A 32 -20.29 33.45 34.56
CA ILE A 32 -19.43 33.06 33.43
C ILE A 32 -17.94 33.09 33.82
N ASP A 33 -17.50 34.04 34.65
CA ASP A 33 -16.14 34.08 35.19
C ASP A 33 -15.87 32.86 36.10
N GLN A 34 -16.82 32.47 36.95
CA GLN A 34 -16.74 31.26 37.78
C GLN A 34 -16.63 29.99 36.92
N LEU A 35 -17.47 29.86 35.88
CA LEU A 35 -17.45 28.70 34.98
C LEU A 35 -16.15 28.62 34.16
N ASN A 36 -15.61 29.75 33.69
CA ASN A 36 -14.31 29.80 33.00
C ASN A 36 -13.13 29.42 33.92
N ALA A 37 -13.24 29.68 35.23
CA ALA A 37 -12.21 29.35 36.22
C ALA A 37 -12.22 27.87 36.69
N LEU A 38 -13.28 27.11 36.40
CA LEU A 38 -13.39 25.71 36.80
C LEU A 38 -12.40 24.81 36.03
N ASN A 39 -11.88 23.78 36.71
CA ASN A 39 -11.07 22.72 36.11
C ASN A 39 -11.90 21.44 35.97
N TYR A 40 -12.36 21.19 34.73
CA TYR A 40 -13.33 20.14 34.40
C TYR A 40 -12.70 18.74 34.24
N LEU A 41 -11.43 18.54 34.62
CA LEU A 41 -10.83 17.19 34.66
C LEU A 41 -11.49 16.24 35.68
N ASN A 42 -12.35 16.76 36.56
CA ASN A 42 -13.15 16.00 37.54
C ASN A 42 -14.66 15.95 37.19
N PHE A 43 -15.03 16.12 35.91
CA PHE A 43 -16.42 16.20 35.49
C PHE A 43 -17.16 14.86 35.65
N SER A 44 -18.27 14.88 36.39
CA SER A 44 -19.18 13.73 36.59
C SER A 44 -20.65 14.07 36.29
N GLY A 45 -20.87 15.16 35.54
CA GLY A 45 -22.20 15.63 35.16
C GLY A 45 -22.73 15.01 33.87
N ASP A 46 -24.05 14.99 33.73
CA ASP A 46 -24.72 14.58 32.50
C ASP A 46 -24.44 15.60 31.38
N CYS A 47 -24.09 15.11 30.19
CA CYS A 47 -23.90 15.91 28.98
C CYS A 47 -25.15 16.72 28.61
N LYS A 48 -26.34 16.24 29.01
CA LYS A 48 -27.61 16.95 28.86
C LYS A 48 -27.67 18.21 29.72
N GLU A 49 -27.44 18.08 31.03
CA GLU A 49 -27.55 19.20 31.99
C GLU A 49 -26.58 20.33 31.65
N TYR A 50 -25.36 20.00 31.20
CA TYR A 50 -24.40 21.00 30.76
C TYR A 50 -24.75 21.67 29.42
N GLY A 51 -25.31 20.90 28.48
CA GLY A 51 -25.85 21.45 27.23
C GLY A 51 -26.99 22.45 27.48
N GLU A 52 -27.89 22.13 28.41
CA GLU A 52 -28.96 23.03 28.86
C GLU A 52 -28.42 24.28 29.55
N LEU A 53 -27.41 24.15 30.45
CA LEU A 53 -26.74 25.29 31.09
C LEU A 53 -26.17 26.28 30.06
N LEU A 54 -25.43 25.78 29.06
CA LEU A 54 -24.84 26.62 28.01
C LEU A 54 -25.92 27.30 27.15
N CYS A 55 -27.01 26.62 26.81
CA CYS A 55 -28.12 27.21 26.06
C CYS A 55 -28.83 28.32 26.86
N ASN A 56 -29.02 28.10 28.17
CA ASN A 56 -29.62 29.11 29.05
C ASN A 56 -28.71 30.33 29.24
N LEU A 57 -27.38 30.13 29.34
CA LEU A 57 -26.42 31.23 29.37
C LEU A 57 -26.44 32.03 28.07
N ALA A 58 -26.49 31.37 26.89
CA ALA A 58 -26.62 32.05 25.60
C ALA A 58 -27.87 32.95 25.53
N ASN A 59 -29.00 32.51 26.09
CA ASN A 59 -30.24 33.31 26.17
C ASN A 59 -30.11 34.58 27.04
N LEU A 60 -29.17 34.60 27.98
CA LEU A 60 -28.95 35.73 28.88
C LEU A 60 -27.92 36.73 28.34
N VAL A 61 -27.15 36.37 27.31
CA VAL A 61 -26.24 37.30 26.61
C VAL A 61 -27.08 38.27 25.75
N ALA A 62 -27.28 39.48 26.26
CA ALA A 62 -28.02 40.53 25.56
C ALA A 62 -27.38 40.89 24.19
N PRO A 63 -28.16 41.06 23.11
CA PRO A 63 -27.66 41.55 21.83
C PRO A 63 -26.91 42.88 21.99
N GLY A 64 -25.69 42.97 21.43
CA GLY A 64 -24.82 44.13 21.55
C GLY A 64 -24.00 44.21 22.86
N ASN A 65 -24.15 43.26 23.81
CA ASN A 65 -23.24 43.16 24.97
C ASN A 65 -21.99 42.34 24.62
N ASP A 66 -21.13 42.95 23.81
CA ASP A 66 -19.90 42.38 23.27
C ASP A 66 -18.94 41.85 24.37
N HIS A 67 -18.88 42.50 25.53
CA HIS A 67 -18.06 42.01 26.66
C HIS A 67 -18.56 40.69 27.24
N MET A 68 -19.88 40.54 27.41
CA MET A 68 -20.48 39.29 27.86
C MET A 68 -20.32 38.19 26.80
N LEU A 69 -20.47 38.56 25.52
CA LEU A 69 -20.32 37.65 24.39
C LEU A 69 -18.89 37.06 24.31
N SER A 70 -17.84 37.88 24.38
CA SER A 70 -16.44 37.42 24.40
C SER A 70 -16.19 36.38 25.50
N LYS A 71 -16.65 36.66 26.73
CA LYS A 71 -16.50 35.74 27.87
C LYS A 71 -17.27 34.43 27.70
N PHE A 72 -18.46 34.47 27.11
CA PHE A 72 -19.26 33.29 26.81
C PHE A 72 -18.65 32.45 25.67
N CYS A 73 -18.14 33.09 24.62
CA CYS A 73 -17.41 32.42 23.55
C CYS A 73 -16.13 31.74 24.06
N CYS A 74 -15.39 32.39 24.98
CA CYS A 74 -14.29 31.75 25.69
C CYS A 74 -14.74 30.49 26.45
N LEU A 75 -15.85 30.56 27.20
CA LEU A 75 -16.40 29.42 27.95
C LEU A 75 -16.75 28.24 27.03
N LEU A 76 -17.38 28.51 25.89
CA LEU A 76 -17.68 27.51 24.87
C LEU A 76 -16.39 26.85 24.35
N TYR A 77 -15.40 27.64 23.94
CA TYR A 77 -14.12 27.13 23.43
C TYR A 77 -13.36 26.29 24.47
N PHE A 78 -13.24 26.77 25.72
CA PHE A 78 -12.57 26.02 26.78
C PHE A 78 -13.29 24.71 27.13
N SER A 79 -14.63 24.74 27.24
CA SER A 79 -15.45 23.55 27.51
C SER A 79 -15.32 22.49 26.40
N LEU A 80 -15.45 22.90 25.15
CA LEU A 80 -15.57 21.97 24.02
C LEU A 80 -14.20 21.52 23.49
N HIS A 81 -13.27 22.45 23.25
CA HIS A 81 -11.97 22.10 22.63
C HIS A 81 -10.91 21.71 23.66
N LYS A 82 -10.73 22.47 24.75
CA LYS A 82 -9.70 22.16 25.76
C LYS A 82 -10.12 21.04 26.71
N GLN A 83 -11.39 20.98 27.10
CA GLN A 83 -11.90 20.01 28.08
C GLN A 83 -12.67 18.84 27.46
N LYS A 84 -12.97 18.89 26.15
CA LYS A 84 -13.61 17.81 25.37
C LYS A 84 -15.00 17.39 25.88
N VAL A 85 -15.76 18.34 26.41
CA VAL A 85 -17.16 18.09 26.81
C VAL A 85 -17.99 17.81 25.56
N THR A 86 -18.71 16.68 25.55
CA THR A 86 -19.59 16.30 24.45
C THR A 86 -21.01 16.83 24.69
N LEU A 87 -21.62 17.44 23.68
CA LEU A 87 -22.97 17.98 23.73
C LEU A 87 -23.97 17.07 23.02
N LEU A 88 -25.24 17.10 23.45
CA LEU A 88 -26.34 16.52 22.68
C LEU A 88 -26.65 17.37 21.44
N LYS A 89 -27.08 16.73 20.35
CA LYS A 89 -27.36 17.39 19.06
C LYS A 89 -28.22 18.67 19.18
N PRO A 90 -29.35 18.71 19.94
CA PRO A 90 -30.19 19.90 20.02
C PRO A 90 -29.48 21.11 20.64
N SER A 91 -28.76 20.92 21.76
CA SER A 91 -28.01 21.98 22.42
C SER A 91 -26.87 22.49 21.56
N GLN A 92 -26.17 21.60 20.87
CA GLN A 92 -25.09 21.97 19.95
C GLN A 92 -25.62 22.77 18.75
N GLU A 93 -26.76 22.37 18.16
CA GLU A 93 -27.39 23.09 17.06
C GLU A 93 -27.87 24.49 17.49
N TYR A 94 -28.41 24.62 18.70
CA TYR A 94 -28.79 25.92 19.26
C TYR A 94 -27.57 26.84 19.40
N LEU A 95 -26.50 26.35 20.01
CA LEU A 95 -25.26 27.10 20.22
C LEU A 95 -24.54 27.43 18.90
N LEU A 96 -24.65 26.57 17.87
CA LEU A 96 -24.18 26.87 16.51
C LEU A 96 -24.93 28.06 15.91
N ASN A 97 -26.27 28.06 15.92
CA ASN A 97 -27.07 29.17 15.43
C ASN A 97 -26.75 30.49 16.17
N PHE A 98 -26.66 30.43 17.50
CA PHE A 98 -26.26 31.57 18.33
C PHE A 98 -24.89 32.11 17.93
N THR A 99 -23.88 31.24 17.84
CA THR A 99 -22.49 31.67 17.55
C THR A 99 -22.33 32.18 16.12
N ILE A 100 -23.03 31.60 15.14
CA ILE A 100 -23.08 32.11 13.77
C ILE A 100 -23.67 33.53 13.74
N SER A 101 -24.79 33.75 14.45
CA SER A 101 -25.44 35.06 14.55
C SER A 101 -24.54 36.08 15.26
N ALA A 102 -23.80 35.65 16.28
CA ALA A 102 -22.82 36.47 16.99
C ALA A 102 -21.69 36.94 16.04
N VAL A 103 -21.07 36.04 15.26
CA VAL A 103 -20.02 36.40 14.28
C VAL A 103 -20.53 37.35 13.19
N GLN A 104 -21.83 37.36 12.90
CA GLN A 104 -22.44 38.31 11.95
C GLN A 104 -22.66 39.72 12.53
N SER A 105 -22.72 39.89 13.86
CA SER A 105 -23.23 41.11 14.49
C SER A 105 -22.34 41.74 15.59
N CYS A 106 -21.33 41.02 16.09
CA CYS A 106 -20.41 41.55 17.11
C CYS A 106 -19.36 42.51 16.53
N ALA A 107 -18.77 43.36 17.36
CA ALA A 107 -17.60 44.16 16.96
C ALA A 107 -16.36 43.27 16.69
N ASP A 108 -15.44 43.77 15.86
CA ASP A 108 -14.26 43.03 15.39
C ASP A 108 -13.41 42.45 16.52
N TRP A 109 -13.26 43.18 17.63
CA TRP A 109 -12.47 42.75 18.79
C TRP A 109 -13.05 41.51 19.51
N VAL A 110 -14.35 41.22 19.37
CA VAL A 110 -15.00 39.99 19.87
C VAL A 110 -15.03 38.89 18.82
N CYS A 111 -15.01 39.26 17.53
CA CYS A 111 -15.13 38.31 16.43
C CYS A 111 -14.09 37.19 16.48
N GLY A 112 -12.88 37.48 16.98
CA GLY A 112 -11.84 36.48 17.23
C GLY A 112 -12.30 35.35 18.18
N ASP A 113 -12.92 35.70 19.31
CA ASP A 113 -13.42 34.73 20.30
C ASP A 113 -14.64 33.97 19.77
N ALA A 114 -15.54 34.67 19.07
CA ALA A 114 -16.73 34.07 18.48
C ALA A 114 -16.37 33.00 17.41
N LEU A 115 -15.35 33.25 16.59
CA LEU A 115 -14.81 32.26 15.65
C LEU A 115 -14.11 31.09 16.36
N MET A 116 -13.41 31.31 17.48
CA MET A 116 -12.85 30.20 18.28
C MET A 116 -13.96 29.30 18.83
N ALA A 117 -15.03 29.87 19.40
CA ALA A 117 -16.19 29.12 19.87
C ALA A 117 -16.86 28.33 18.74
N LEU A 118 -17.05 28.97 17.57
CA LEU A 118 -17.62 28.33 16.38
C LEU A 118 -16.79 27.12 15.93
N SER A 119 -15.46 27.27 15.87
CA SER A 119 -14.56 26.19 15.46
C SER A 119 -14.66 24.94 16.35
N ALA A 120 -14.87 25.12 17.67
CA ALA A 120 -15.03 24.02 18.63
C ALA A 120 -16.42 23.36 18.56
N LEU A 121 -17.46 24.17 18.32
CA LEU A 121 -18.82 23.65 18.07
C LEU A 121 -18.91 22.84 16.76
N LEU A 122 -18.11 23.20 15.74
CA LEU A 122 -18.06 22.47 14.46
C LEU A 122 -17.26 21.16 14.55
N GLU A 123 -16.21 21.09 15.38
CA GLU A 123 -15.38 19.89 15.54
C GLU A 123 -16.14 18.70 16.16
N SER A 124 -17.21 18.97 16.91
CA SER A 124 -17.87 17.96 17.74
C SER A 124 -18.92 17.09 17.03
N ASN A 125 -19.26 17.35 15.75
CA ASN A 125 -20.32 16.60 15.04
C ASN A 125 -20.26 16.72 13.50
N SER A 126 -20.55 15.64 12.78
CA SER A 126 -20.34 15.51 11.33
C SER A 126 -21.54 15.93 10.45
N ASP A 127 -22.77 15.85 10.96
CA ASP A 127 -23.98 16.07 10.14
C ASP A 127 -24.21 17.54 9.73
N TYR A 128 -23.59 18.49 10.44
CA TYR A 128 -23.82 19.92 10.26
C TYR A 128 -23.15 20.53 9.03
N SER A 129 -22.16 19.83 8.46
CA SER A 129 -21.49 20.20 7.21
C SER A 129 -22.46 20.45 6.04
N LYS A 130 -23.61 19.76 6.03
CA LYS A 130 -24.68 19.96 5.04
C LYS A 130 -25.69 21.03 5.45
N LYS A 131 -26.10 21.04 6.73
CA LYS A 131 -27.17 21.92 7.23
C LYS A 131 -26.78 23.39 7.28
N PHE A 132 -25.54 23.70 7.63
CA PHE A 132 -25.04 25.07 7.76
C PHE A 132 -24.15 25.51 6.58
N LYS A 133 -24.07 24.71 5.51
CA LYS A 133 -23.20 24.94 4.34
C LYS A 133 -23.36 26.35 3.76
N GLU A 134 -24.55 26.70 3.31
CA GLU A 134 -24.83 28.01 2.69
C GLU A 134 -24.53 29.17 3.64
N ILE A 135 -24.84 29.02 4.93
CA ILE A 135 -24.66 30.06 5.94
C ILE A 135 -23.18 30.28 6.26
N LEU A 136 -22.36 29.23 6.24
CA LEU A 136 -20.94 29.32 6.57
C LEU A 136 -20.05 29.62 5.36
N ILE A 137 -20.32 29.00 4.21
CA ILE A 137 -19.44 28.99 3.02
C ILE A 137 -20.14 29.28 1.69
N GLY A 138 -21.42 29.70 1.70
CA GLY A 138 -22.10 30.19 0.50
C GLY A 138 -21.50 31.50 -0.01
N GLU A 139 -22.09 32.07 -1.07
CA GLU A 139 -21.58 33.33 -1.68
C GLU A 139 -21.50 34.49 -0.67
N ASN A 140 -22.46 34.58 0.25
CA ASN A 140 -22.48 35.51 1.38
C ASN A 140 -22.23 34.80 2.73
N GLY A 141 -21.50 33.67 2.70
CA GLY A 141 -21.20 32.86 3.87
C GLY A 141 -20.36 33.61 4.92
N VAL A 142 -20.63 33.35 6.20
CA VAL A 142 -20.02 34.06 7.33
C VAL A 142 -18.48 33.94 7.34
N LEU A 143 -17.92 32.83 6.86
CA LEU A 143 -16.48 32.63 6.79
C LEU A 143 -15.84 33.30 5.57
N THR A 144 -16.59 33.53 4.48
CA THR A 144 -16.04 33.90 3.16
C THR A 144 -15.19 35.18 3.24
N LYS A 145 -15.69 36.25 3.88
CA LYS A 145 -14.96 37.53 4.04
C LYS A 145 -13.65 37.40 4.84
N PHE A 146 -13.60 36.48 5.81
CA PHE A 146 -12.43 36.30 6.69
C PHE A 146 -11.35 35.40 6.07
N LEU A 147 -11.67 34.70 4.98
CA LEU A 147 -10.74 33.80 4.27
C LEU A 147 -10.05 34.50 3.08
N GLU A 148 -10.44 35.74 2.76
CA GLU A 148 -9.81 36.58 1.73
C GLU A 148 -8.32 36.80 2.02
N THR A 149 -7.47 36.79 0.98
CA THR A 149 -6.00 36.79 1.12
C THR A 149 -5.47 37.99 1.89
N ASP A 150 -6.07 39.15 1.62
CA ASP A 150 -5.57 40.45 2.05
C ASP A 150 -6.30 40.99 3.29
N TYR A 151 -7.09 40.15 3.97
CA TYR A 151 -7.78 40.49 5.21
C TYR A 151 -6.80 40.95 6.31
N ASP A 152 -7.04 42.11 6.91
CA ASP A 152 -6.08 42.79 7.79
C ASP A 152 -5.78 42.03 9.10
N ASP A 153 -6.81 41.65 9.87
CA ASP A 153 -6.60 40.98 11.17
C ASP A 153 -6.29 39.49 10.99
N LYS A 154 -5.01 39.15 11.16
CA LYS A 154 -4.48 37.79 11.04
C LYS A 154 -4.91 36.83 12.15
N ASN A 155 -5.41 37.32 13.28
CA ASN A 155 -5.97 36.49 14.34
C ASN A 155 -7.40 36.04 14.00
N ILE A 156 -8.23 36.97 13.51
CA ILE A 156 -9.56 36.66 12.97
C ILE A 156 -9.45 35.72 11.76
N GLN A 157 -8.58 36.03 10.79
CA GLN A 157 -8.31 35.18 9.62
C GLN A 157 -7.88 33.76 10.05
N TYR A 158 -6.98 33.64 11.03
CA TYR A 158 -6.58 32.33 11.57
C TYR A 158 -7.76 31.53 12.16
N ASN A 159 -8.64 32.17 12.93
CA ASN A 159 -9.79 31.50 13.55
C ASN A 159 -10.85 31.11 12.51
N ALA A 160 -11.01 31.88 11.42
CA ALA A 160 -11.83 31.48 10.27
C ALA A 160 -11.27 30.23 9.56
N PHE A 161 -9.95 30.15 9.35
CA PHE A 161 -9.31 28.93 8.84
C PHE A 161 -9.43 27.74 9.82
N GLN A 162 -9.49 27.96 11.14
CA GLN A 162 -9.83 26.89 12.10
C GLN A 162 -11.28 26.41 11.93
N CYS A 163 -12.25 27.29 11.71
CA CYS A 163 -13.64 26.88 11.43
C CYS A 163 -13.72 26.01 10.17
N LEU A 164 -13.03 26.40 9.10
CA LEU A 164 -12.92 25.61 7.86
C LEU A 164 -12.24 24.26 8.10
N TYR A 165 -11.19 24.22 8.92
CA TYR A 165 -10.52 22.97 9.31
C TYR A 165 -11.44 22.02 10.08
N SER A 166 -12.22 22.54 11.05
CA SER A 166 -13.20 21.76 11.80
C SER A 166 -14.29 21.15 10.90
N LEU A 167 -14.80 21.90 9.91
CA LEU A 167 -15.74 21.38 8.92
C LEU A 167 -15.16 20.20 8.13
N MET A 168 -13.89 20.28 7.74
CA MET A 168 -13.20 19.23 6.96
C MET A 168 -12.83 18.00 7.80
N LYS A 169 -12.59 18.19 9.10
CA LYS A 169 -12.14 17.14 10.03
C LYS A 169 -13.22 16.11 10.39
N CYS A 170 -14.49 16.42 10.15
CA CYS A 170 -15.64 15.63 10.60
C CYS A 170 -16.36 14.86 9.49
N PRO A 171 -15.74 13.85 8.83
CA PRO A 171 -16.46 12.96 7.94
C PRO A 171 -17.42 12.10 8.77
N GLY A 172 -18.73 12.24 8.52
CA GLY A 172 -19.69 11.20 8.88
C GLY A 172 -19.50 9.97 8.00
N GLU A 173 -20.42 9.01 8.10
CA GLU A 173 -20.43 7.86 7.19
C GLU A 173 -20.69 8.26 5.72
N SER A 174 -21.16 9.50 5.48
CA SER A 174 -21.25 10.10 4.14
C SER A 174 -19.97 10.80 3.71
N SER A 175 -19.56 10.58 2.46
CA SER A 175 -18.50 11.35 1.78
C SER A 175 -18.70 12.87 1.89
N LEU A 176 -17.59 13.60 2.02
CA LEU A 176 -17.57 15.07 1.98
C LEU A 176 -18.20 15.58 0.68
N ASP A 177 -18.93 16.70 0.80
CA ASP A 177 -19.61 17.36 -0.31
C ASP A 177 -18.61 18.04 -1.27
N VAL A 178 -18.82 17.94 -2.58
CA VAL A 178 -17.87 18.39 -3.60
C VAL A 178 -17.64 19.89 -3.52
N ASP A 179 -18.70 20.68 -3.33
CA ASP A 179 -18.59 22.15 -3.26
C ASP A 179 -17.80 22.60 -2.02
N LEU A 180 -17.92 21.88 -0.90
CA LEU A 180 -17.10 22.13 0.30
C LEU A 180 -15.63 21.82 0.03
N LEU A 181 -15.33 20.75 -0.70
CA LEU A 181 -13.95 20.42 -1.10
C LEU A 181 -13.37 21.47 -2.06
N ASP A 182 -14.15 21.95 -3.04
CA ASP A 182 -13.73 22.97 -4.00
C ASP A 182 -13.56 24.36 -3.33
N PHE A 183 -14.49 24.77 -2.46
CA PHE A 183 -14.37 26.01 -1.67
C PHE A 183 -13.14 25.96 -0.76
N CYS A 184 -12.93 24.83 -0.08
CA CYS A 184 -11.77 24.60 0.77
C CYS A 184 -10.47 24.63 -0.03
N PHE A 185 -10.40 23.92 -1.16
CA PHE A 185 -9.25 23.93 -2.07
C PHE A 185 -8.92 25.35 -2.54
N LYS A 186 -9.91 26.09 -3.04
CA LYS A 186 -9.74 27.46 -3.55
C LYS A 186 -9.14 28.39 -2.49
N ASN A 187 -9.79 28.52 -1.33
CA ASN A 187 -9.36 29.46 -0.29
C ASN A 187 -8.00 29.07 0.32
N CYS A 188 -7.80 27.78 0.63
CA CYS A 188 -6.52 27.30 1.16
C CYS A 188 -5.38 27.36 0.14
N PHE A 189 -5.65 27.22 -1.16
CA PHE A 189 -4.60 27.35 -2.18
C PHE A 189 -4.23 28.82 -2.44
N LEU A 190 -5.21 29.74 -2.52
CA LEU A 190 -4.96 31.17 -2.72
C LEU A 190 -4.14 31.78 -1.58
N ILE A 191 -4.51 31.56 -0.31
CA ILE A 191 -3.75 32.08 0.83
C ILE A 191 -2.30 31.57 0.86
N LEU A 192 -2.07 30.31 0.47
CA LEU A 192 -0.75 29.70 0.38
C LEU A 192 0.06 30.19 -0.84
N LYS A 193 -0.59 30.71 -1.88
CA LYS A 193 0.05 31.24 -3.09
C LYS A 193 0.45 32.70 -2.91
N ASP A 194 -0.48 33.53 -2.45
CA ASP A 194 -0.36 34.98 -2.54
C ASP A 194 0.40 35.57 -1.34
N GLN A 195 0.11 35.11 -0.11
CA GLN A 195 0.75 35.61 1.12
C GLN A 195 2.13 34.97 1.40
N LEU A 196 2.61 34.05 0.55
CA LEU A 196 3.86 33.32 0.74
C LEU A 196 5.13 34.21 0.68
N ARG A 197 5.00 35.40 0.09
CA ARG A 197 6.11 36.34 -0.15
C ARG A 197 6.20 37.48 0.86
N SER A 198 5.07 37.91 1.41
CA SER A 198 4.93 39.13 2.22
C SER A 198 5.38 38.93 3.67
N ASN A 199 5.06 37.79 4.27
CA ASN A 199 5.03 37.62 5.73
C ASN A 199 6.02 36.57 6.26
N MET A 200 7.28 36.67 5.82
CA MET A 200 8.38 35.75 6.17
C MET A 200 8.77 35.84 7.67
N GLY A 201 8.03 35.13 8.53
CA GLY A 201 8.36 34.96 9.96
C GLY A 201 7.23 35.23 10.94
N ASP A 202 6.07 35.72 10.48
CA ASP A 202 4.91 35.93 11.34
C ASP A 202 4.32 34.60 11.85
N ILE A 203 4.16 34.51 13.16
CA ILE A 203 3.59 33.37 13.88
C ILE A 203 2.13 33.09 13.46
N LEU A 204 1.33 34.13 13.22
CA LEU A 204 -0.07 33.99 12.81
C LEU A 204 -0.16 33.51 11.36
N VAL A 205 0.63 34.06 10.44
CA VAL A 205 0.65 33.61 9.05
C VAL A 205 1.17 32.16 8.94
N LEU A 206 2.22 31.80 9.68
CA LEU A 206 2.67 30.41 9.78
C LEU A 206 1.55 29.47 10.26
N LYS A 207 0.76 29.87 11.26
CA LYS A 207 -0.40 29.11 11.74
C LYS A 207 -1.51 29.00 10.69
N ILE A 208 -1.82 30.08 9.95
CA ILE A 208 -2.78 30.08 8.84
C ILE A 208 -2.35 29.08 7.76
N PHE A 209 -1.08 29.10 7.36
CA PHE A 209 -0.53 28.18 6.36
C PHE A 209 -0.56 26.72 6.84
N ILE A 210 -0.14 26.43 8.07
CA ILE A 210 -0.22 25.07 8.65
C ILE A 210 -1.66 24.57 8.65
N THR A 211 -2.63 25.43 8.99
CA THR A 211 -4.06 25.08 9.02
C THR A 211 -4.58 24.82 7.61
N SER A 212 -4.24 25.69 6.65
CA SER A 212 -4.58 25.53 5.23
C SER A 212 -4.04 24.23 4.64
N LEU A 213 -2.80 23.86 4.95
CA LEU A 213 -2.21 22.57 4.52
C LEU A 213 -2.92 21.38 5.17
N LYS A 214 -3.39 21.49 6.42
CA LYS A 214 -4.21 20.42 7.04
C LYS A 214 -5.57 20.27 6.37
N CYS A 215 -6.21 21.38 6.00
CA CYS A 215 -7.44 21.36 5.18
C CYS A 215 -7.20 20.65 3.83
N LEU A 216 -6.11 20.99 3.13
CA LEU A 216 -5.74 20.35 1.87
C LEU A 216 -5.44 18.84 2.00
N GLN A 217 -4.94 18.36 3.15
CA GLN A 217 -4.77 16.92 3.39
C GLN A 217 -6.11 16.17 3.31
N TYR A 218 -7.20 16.74 3.84
CA TYR A 218 -8.55 16.17 3.73
C TYR A 218 -9.08 16.26 2.30
N VAL A 219 -8.88 17.39 1.60
CA VAL A 219 -9.25 17.54 0.18
C VAL A 219 -8.65 16.41 -0.67
N PHE A 220 -7.34 16.17 -0.55
CA PHE A 220 -6.64 15.11 -1.29
C PHE A 220 -6.78 13.69 -0.71
N THR A 221 -7.62 13.51 0.32
CA THR A 221 -8.08 12.17 0.74
C THR A 221 -9.35 11.75 -0.01
N SER A 222 -10.10 12.70 -0.58
CA SER A 222 -11.27 12.43 -1.43
C SER A 222 -10.85 12.01 -2.84
N LYS A 223 -11.52 10.98 -3.40
CA LYS A 223 -11.25 10.46 -4.75
C LYS A 223 -11.84 11.31 -5.89
N ASN A 224 -12.64 12.33 -5.58
CA ASN A 224 -13.48 13.02 -6.56
C ASN A 224 -12.89 14.34 -7.08
N MET A 225 -11.76 14.81 -6.56
CA MET A 225 -11.20 16.13 -6.87
C MET A 225 -10.50 16.18 -8.22
N LYS A 226 -10.90 17.13 -9.07
CA LYS A 226 -10.18 17.51 -10.30
C LYS A 226 -9.30 18.73 -10.01
N VAL A 227 -7.99 18.53 -10.04
CA VAL A 227 -7.04 19.61 -9.74
C VAL A 227 -6.80 20.49 -10.96
N GLY A 228 -7.49 21.64 -11.02
CA GLY A 228 -7.09 22.75 -11.88
C GLY A 228 -5.70 23.28 -11.46
N ASN A 229 -4.95 23.85 -12.42
CA ASN A 229 -3.64 24.47 -12.17
C ASN A 229 -2.62 23.59 -11.41
N PHE A 230 -2.60 22.28 -11.70
CA PHE A 230 -1.73 21.28 -11.04
C PHE A 230 -0.25 21.70 -10.92
N GLY A 231 0.30 22.33 -11.96
CA GLY A 231 1.66 22.87 -11.96
C GLY A 231 1.89 24.02 -10.97
N GLU A 232 0.89 24.88 -10.76
CA GLU A 232 0.96 25.97 -9.76
C GLU A 232 0.90 25.40 -8.34
N LEU A 233 0.03 24.42 -8.10
CA LEU A 233 -0.08 23.73 -6.82
C LEU A 233 1.24 23.05 -6.43
N LEU A 234 1.87 22.34 -7.36
CA LEU A 234 3.14 21.67 -7.10
C LEU A 234 4.30 22.64 -6.85
N GLY A 235 4.34 23.81 -7.51
CA GLY A 235 5.38 24.82 -7.25
C GLY A 235 5.19 25.54 -5.93
N THR A 236 3.96 25.93 -5.58
CA THR A 236 3.62 26.48 -4.27
C THR A 236 3.98 25.50 -3.15
N LEU A 237 3.63 24.21 -3.30
CA LEU A 237 4.03 23.17 -2.34
C LEU A 237 5.55 22.98 -2.29
N LYS A 238 6.25 22.94 -3.44
CA LYS A 238 7.72 22.83 -3.49
C LYS A 238 8.39 23.94 -2.68
N ASN A 239 7.94 25.18 -2.82
CA ASN A 239 8.47 26.30 -2.04
C ASN A 239 8.19 26.14 -0.53
N LEU A 240 7.00 25.65 -0.16
CA LEU A 240 6.66 25.33 1.23
C LEU A 240 7.50 24.18 1.82
N LEU A 241 7.97 23.20 1.01
CA LEU A 241 8.84 22.10 1.48
C LEU A 241 10.18 22.57 2.06
N PHE A 242 10.66 23.75 1.66
CA PHE A 242 11.96 24.30 2.09
C PHE A 242 11.83 25.61 2.90
N TYR A 243 10.61 25.99 3.27
CA TYR A 243 10.33 27.24 3.98
C TYR A 243 11.07 27.30 5.32
N GLY A 244 11.88 28.35 5.50
CA GLY A 244 12.70 28.54 6.71
C GLY A 244 13.86 27.54 6.87
N LEU A 245 14.25 26.80 5.83
CA LEU A 245 15.41 25.91 5.87
C LEU A 245 16.71 26.73 5.67
N PRO A 246 17.70 26.67 6.57
CA PRO A 246 18.92 27.47 6.47
C PRO A 246 19.71 27.24 5.17
N GLY A 247 20.23 28.32 4.59
CA GLY A 247 21.05 28.27 3.37
C GLY A 247 20.31 27.87 2.10
N GLN A 248 18.97 27.89 2.08
CA GLN A 248 18.17 27.80 0.86
C GLN A 248 17.60 29.16 0.51
N THR A 249 17.77 29.58 -0.75
CA THR A 249 17.09 30.75 -1.31
C THR A 249 15.71 30.34 -1.82
N PHE A 250 14.71 31.18 -1.60
CA PHE A 250 13.34 30.94 -2.05
C PHE A 250 13.27 31.05 -3.59
N THR A 251 12.90 29.98 -4.28
CA THR A 251 12.80 29.94 -5.75
C THR A 251 11.48 30.57 -6.22
N GLN A 252 11.55 31.51 -7.16
CA GLN A 252 10.39 32.33 -7.56
C GLN A 252 9.32 31.58 -8.38
N ASP A 253 9.69 30.46 -9.00
CA ASP A 253 8.84 29.72 -9.95
C ASP A 253 7.74 28.90 -9.24
N THR A 254 6.55 29.49 -9.14
CA THR A 254 5.35 28.77 -8.68
C THR A 254 4.74 27.89 -9.76
N ASN A 255 4.94 28.21 -11.05
CA ASN A 255 4.24 27.56 -12.15
C ASN A 255 5.12 26.48 -12.81
N LEU A 256 5.03 25.25 -12.33
CA LEU A 256 5.79 24.11 -12.85
C LEU A 256 5.12 23.53 -14.11
N TYR A 257 5.92 23.06 -15.07
CA TYR A 257 5.43 22.44 -16.33
C TYR A 257 5.93 21.00 -16.48
N PRO A 258 5.17 20.07 -17.07
CA PRO A 258 5.61 18.70 -17.31
C PRO A 258 6.94 18.62 -18.09
N THR A 259 8.00 18.10 -17.46
CA THR A 259 9.35 17.96 -18.02
C THR A 259 9.57 16.58 -18.67
N LEU A 260 9.16 15.49 -17.99
CA LEU A 260 9.35 14.13 -18.48
C LEU A 260 8.11 13.66 -19.26
N ARG A 261 8.33 13.11 -20.47
CA ARG A 261 7.27 12.53 -21.31
C ARG A 261 7.33 11.01 -21.29
N TYR A 262 6.18 10.35 -21.13
CA TYR A 262 6.07 8.90 -21.20
C TYR A 262 6.04 8.41 -22.65
N PRO A 263 6.82 7.38 -23.05
CA PRO A 263 6.72 6.78 -24.38
C PRO A 263 5.42 5.98 -24.53
N GLU A 264 4.46 6.49 -25.31
CA GLU A 264 3.13 5.87 -25.46
C GLU A 264 3.14 4.51 -26.16
N THR A 265 4.24 4.15 -26.84
CA THR A 265 4.39 2.92 -27.64
C THR A 265 4.40 1.60 -26.86
N SER A 266 4.38 1.64 -25.52
CA SER A 266 4.49 0.45 -24.65
C SER A 266 3.18 -0.31 -24.42
N GLN A 267 2.01 0.27 -24.72
CA GLN A 267 0.71 -0.28 -24.29
C GLN A 267 0.27 -1.60 -24.97
N LEU A 268 1.04 -2.13 -25.93
CA LEU A 268 0.72 -3.36 -26.67
C LEU A 268 1.34 -4.65 -26.08
N GLN A 269 2.03 -4.60 -24.93
CA GLN A 269 2.65 -5.80 -24.34
C GLN A 269 2.35 -6.07 -22.85
N GLU A 270 1.54 -5.25 -22.16
CA GLU A 270 1.03 -5.57 -20.83
C GLU A 270 -0.28 -6.39 -20.88
N SER A 271 -0.26 -7.49 -21.64
CA SER A 271 -1.19 -8.59 -21.39
C SER A 271 -0.78 -9.27 -20.08
N GLN A 272 -1.59 -9.10 -19.03
CA GLN A 272 -1.36 -9.58 -17.68
C GLN A 272 -0.80 -11.01 -17.62
N SER A 273 0.26 -11.20 -16.84
CA SER A 273 0.93 -12.49 -16.63
C SER A 273 0.11 -13.40 -15.71
N GLU A 274 -0.97 -13.97 -16.22
CA GLU A 274 -1.63 -15.16 -15.64
C GLU A 274 -0.93 -16.42 -16.18
N SER A 275 0.07 -16.91 -15.46
CA SER A 275 0.77 -18.15 -15.79
C SER A 275 0.06 -19.39 -15.24
N ASP A 276 -1.09 -19.75 -15.83
CA ASP A 276 -1.74 -21.06 -15.68
C ASP A 276 -2.00 -21.65 -17.08
N SER A 277 -1.02 -22.38 -17.63
CA SER A 277 -1.12 -23.09 -18.90
C SER A 277 -0.01 -24.17 -19.03
N PRO A 278 -0.31 -25.47 -19.08
CA PRO A 278 0.68 -26.55 -18.97
C PRO A 278 1.31 -26.98 -20.32
N TYR A 279 1.70 -26.04 -21.20
CA TYR A 279 2.32 -26.38 -22.50
C TYR A 279 3.51 -25.46 -22.89
N PRO A 280 4.65 -26.02 -23.33
CA PRO A 280 5.85 -25.25 -23.66
C PRO A 280 5.80 -24.60 -25.06
N LYS A 281 6.12 -23.30 -25.16
CA LYS A 281 6.21 -22.58 -26.44
C LYS A 281 7.60 -22.68 -27.06
N LEU A 282 7.68 -23.25 -28.27
CA LEU A 282 8.90 -23.35 -29.09
C LEU A 282 9.46 -21.97 -29.50
N ARG A 283 10.74 -21.74 -29.23
CA ARG A 283 11.45 -20.46 -29.41
C ARG A 283 12.06 -20.37 -30.83
N LYS A 284 11.49 -19.54 -31.72
CA LYS A 284 12.07 -19.30 -33.07
C LYS A 284 13.36 -18.48 -32.97
N GLN A 285 14.47 -19.06 -33.41
CA GLN A 285 15.76 -18.37 -33.53
C GLN A 285 15.73 -17.30 -34.64
N LYS A 286 16.29 -16.11 -34.41
CA LYS A 286 16.70 -15.18 -35.48
C LYS A 286 18.22 -14.97 -35.41
N LYS A 287 18.89 -15.19 -36.56
CA LYS A 287 20.35 -15.20 -36.70
C LYS A 287 20.92 -13.79 -36.74
N ASN A 288 21.96 -13.54 -35.94
CA ASN A 288 22.81 -12.34 -36.08
C ASN A 288 23.67 -12.44 -37.35
N LYS A 289 23.77 -11.35 -38.12
CA LYS A 289 24.80 -11.16 -39.16
C LYS A 289 25.75 -10.03 -38.75
N ARG A 290 26.99 -10.40 -38.42
CA ARG A 290 28.12 -9.45 -38.23
C ARG A 290 28.57 -8.88 -39.58
N ARG A 291 29.06 -7.63 -39.59
CA ARG A 291 30.08 -7.15 -40.53
C ARG A 291 31.15 -6.35 -39.77
N PRO A 292 32.44 -6.35 -40.19
CA PRO A 292 33.54 -5.97 -39.28
C PRO A 292 34.42 -4.80 -39.76
N LYS A 293 35.26 -4.31 -38.82
CA LYS A 293 36.49 -3.49 -38.98
C LYS A 293 36.37 -2.06 -39.55
N LYS A 294 36.95 -1.09 -38.83
CA LYS A 294 38.33 -0.61 -39.06
C LYS A 294 38.83 0.30 -37.91
N THR A 295 40.10 0.14 -37.55
CA THR A 295 40.90 1.07 -36.72
C THR A 295 41.65 2.07 -37.61
N PRO A 296 42.02 3.25 -37.08
CA PRO A 296 43.44 3.58 -36.82
C PRO A 296 43.63 4.20 -35.41
N GLN A 297 44.58 3.75 -34.59
CA GLN A 297 46.02 4.14 -34.54
C GLN A 297 46.34 5.53 -33.97
N LYS A 298 46.92 5.51 -32.75
CA LYS A 298 48.04 6.30 -32.20
C LYS A 298 48.15 7.82 -32.51
N LYS A 299 48.30 8.59 -31.43
CA LYS A 299 49.49 9.45 -31.19
C LYS A 299 49.85 9.45 -29.69
N GLN A 300 51.14 9.58 -29.39
CA GLN A 300 51.76 9.57 -28.06
C GLN A 300 52.17 11.00 -27.64
N THR A 301 52.86 11.10 -26.51
CA THR A 301 53.67 12.23 -25.97
C THR A 301 52.93 13.31 -25.18
N ASN A 302 53.45 13.84 -24.06
CA ASN A 302 54.57 13.43 -23.17
C ASN A 302 54.39 14.04 -21.75
N ASP A 303 54.88 13.32 -20.73
CA ASP A 303 55.62 13.72 -19.51
C ASP A 303 55.31 15.00 -18.67
N ALA A 304 54.92 14.74 -17.40
CA ALA A 304 55.53 15.20 -16.12
C ALA A 304 55.53 16.70 -15.69
N PRO A 305 55.83 17.06 -14.41
CA PRO A 305 55.95 16.26 -13.17
C PRO A 305 55.12 16.76 -11.94
N SER A 306 55.24 16.01 -10.85
CA SER A 306 54.87 16.21 -9.43
C SER A 306 54.89 17.63 -8.81
N MET A 307 54.06 17.82 -7.78
CA MET A 307 54.55 18.19 -6.43
C MET A 307 53.70 17.50 -5.33
N GLU A 308 54.40 17.07 -4.27
CA GLU A 308 53.85 16.59 -2.99
C GLU A 308 53.75 17.76 -2.01
N GLU A 309 52.85 17.70 -1.01
CA GLU A 309 53.13 18.31 0.30
C GLU A 309 52.30 17.67 1.42
N ASP A 310 52.89 17.61 2.61
CA ASP A 310 52.46 16.85 3.80
C ASP A 310 51.39 17.53 4.67
N GLY A 311 50.90 16.81 5.70
CA GLY A 311 50.64 17.47 7.00
C GLY A 311 49.52 16.94 7.89
N SER A 312 49.88 16.13 8.91
CA SER A 312 49.29 15.99 10.27
C SER A 312 47.75 16.11 10.46
N SER A 313 46.98 15.09 10.86
CA SER A 313 46.98 14.32 12.13
C SER A 313 46.50 15.07 13.40
N ALA A 314 45.37 14.63 14.01
CA ALA A 314 45.17 14.51 15.49
C ALA A 314 43.77 13.99 15.91
N VAL A 315 43.75 12.73 16.39
CA VAL A 315 42.97 12.09 17.49
C VAL A 315 41.67 12.68 18.10
N ASP A 316 40.66 11.80 18.15
CA ASP A 316 39.89 11.30 19.31
C ASP A 316 39.46 12.19 20.50
N ALA A 317 38.15 12.10 20.83
CA ALA A 317 37.68 11.59 22.13
C ALA A 317 36.19 11.16 22.06
N SER A 318 35.80 10.19 22.89
CA SER A 318 34.51 9.46 22.82
C SER A 318 33.78 9.38 24.17
N GLU A 319 32.55 8.83 24.14
CA GLU A 319 31.76 8.32 25.30
C GLU A 319 31.09 9.38 26.24
N GLY A 320 29.92 9.13 26.82
CA GLY A 320 28.99 8.01 26.59
C GLY A 320 27.70 7.99 27.46
N ILE A 321 26.62 7.48 26.84
CA ILE A 321 25.65 6.49 27.40
C ILE A 321 24.73 6.87 28.59
N ALA A 322 23.42 6.96 28.32
CA ALA A 322 22.30 6.12 28.86
C ALA A 322 20.92 6.82 28.62
N ASN A 323 19.98 6.28 27.83
CA ASN A 323 19.05 5.16 28.10
C ASN A 323 18.12 5.44 29.31
N LEU A 324 16.78 5.30 29.29
CA LEU A 324 15.79 4.56 28.45
C LEU A 324 14.40 5.28 28.62
N SER A 325 13.28 5.01 27.93
CA SER A 325 12.87 3.98 26.95
C SER A 325 11.88 4.54 25.88
N LEU A 326 10.84 3.78 25.49
CA LEU A 326 9.79 4.11 24.52
C LEU A 326 8.47 3.40 24.92
N SER A 327 7.31 4.05 24.82
CA SER A 327 6.04 3.35 24.56
C SER A 327 5.01 4.28 23.87
N SER A 328 3.96 3.68 23.31
CA SER A 328 3.25 4.21 22.15
C SER A 328 1.88 4.84 22.42
N SER A 329 1.48 5.73 21.51
CA SER A 329 0.09 6.04 21.14
C SER A 329 -0.88 6.47 22.26
N LYS A 330 -0.98 7.79 22.49
CA LYS A 330 -2.26 8.51 22.69
C LYS A 330 -2.03 10.02 22.67
N PHE A 331 -3.01 10.73 22.09
CA PHE A 331 -3.33 12.16 22.18
C PHE A 331 -2.21 13.22 22.31
N LEU A 332 -2.29 14.20 21.41
CA LEU A 332 -1.75 15.55 21.64
C LEU A 332 -2.29 16.13 22.96
N SER A 333 -1.40 16.36 23.93
CA SER A 333 -1.64 17.18 25.10
C SER A 333 -0.43 18.07 25.37
N GLU A 334 -0.67 19.34 25.65
CA GLU A 334 0.38 20.35 25.87
C GLU A 334 1.08 20.11 27.23
N THR A 335 2.32 19.64 27.23
CA THR A 335 3.12 19.50 28.45
C THR A 335 3.69 20.86 28.90
N LYS A 336 3.02 21.50 29.88
CA LYS A 336 3.63 22.55 30.69
C LYS A 336 4.69 21.95 31.62
N VAL A 337 5.96 22.09 31.26
CA VAL A 337 7.08 21.90 32.19
C VAL A 337 7.27 23.19 32.98
N ARG A 338 7.14 23.12 34.31
CA ARG A 338 7.59 24.19 35.22
C ARG A 338 9.08 23.98 35.48
N SER A 339 9.93 24.85 34.94
CA SER A 339 11.35 24.97 35.32
C SER A 339 11.59 26.26 36.10
N SER A 340 12.55 26.19 37.02
CA SER A 340 12.89 27.22 38.01
C SER A 340 13.12 28.62 37.42
N SER A 341 12.79 29.64 38.21
CA SER A 341 13.06 31.06 37.93
C SER A 341 14.56 31.39 37.98
N SER A 342 15.00 32.20 37.02
CA SER A 342 16.11 33.15 37.18
C SER A 342 15.90 34.31 36.21
N ASP A 343 15.76 35.53 36.74
CA ASP A 343 15.41 36.70 35.93
C ASP A 343 16.49 37.01 34.90
N SER A 344 16.09 37.07 33.62
CA SER A 344 16.94 37.54 32.52
C SER A 344 16.08 37.93 31.31
N GLU A 345 16.01 39.24 31.03
CA GLU A 345 15.19 39.85 29.96
C GLU A 345 15.63 39.47 28.53
N LEU A 346 16.62 38.58 28.39
CA LEU A 346 17.07 38.00 27.12
C LEU A 346 16.27 36.73 26.74
N SER A 347 15.52 36.12 27.67
CA SER A 347 14.83 34.83 27.45
C SER A 347 13.73 34.86 26.37
N ASP A 348 13.03 35.98 26.21
CA ASP A 348 11.86 36.04 25.34
C ASP A 348 12.21 36.01 23.84
N ALA A 349 13.34 36.61 23.44
CA ALA A 349 13.81 36.56 22.07
C ALA A 349 14.15 35.12 21.62
N ASP A 350 14.75 34.32 22.51
CA ASP A 350 15.06 32.92 22.25
C ASP A 350 13.82 32.02 22.24
N ASN A 351 12.84 32.29 23.11
CA ASN A 351 11.53 31.63 23.08
C ASN A 351 10.75 31.95 21.77
N HIS A 352 10.81 33.19 21.27
CA HIS A 352 10.20 33.55 19.99
C HIS A 352 10.91 32.90 18.80
N SER A 353 12.25 32.93 18.74
CA SER A 353 13.00 32.37 17.61
C SER A 353 12.88 30.84 17.51
N SER A 354 12.88 30.14 18.65
CA SER A 354 12.67 28.69 18.72
C SER A 354 11.24 28.28 18.34
N LYS A 355 10.23 29.06 18.76
CA LYS A 355 8.82 28.88 18.38
C LYS A 355 8.60 29.06 16.87
N ILE A 356 9.24 30.06 16.25
CA ILE A 356 9.20 30.26 14.78
C ILE A 356 9.85 29.07 14.07
N LYS A 357 11.03 28.61 14.50
CA LYS A 357 11.70 27.42 13.92
C LYS A 357 10.82 26.15 14.02
N SER A 358 10.13 25.96 15.15
CA SER A 358 9.20 24.85 15.36
C SER A 358 7.99 24.92 14.41
N LEU A 359 7.38 26.10 14.26
CA LEU A 359 6.29 26.33 13.32
C LEU A 359 6.73 26.15 11.86
N GLN A 360 7.92 26.62 11.47
CA GLN A 360 8.48 26.38 10.14
C GLN A 360 8.70 24.88 9.87
N ALA A 361 9.19 24.11 10.84
CA ALA A 361 9.30 22.66 10.72
C ALA A 361 7.91 21.99 10.58
N SER A 362 6.92 22.43 11.36
CA SER A 362 5.54 21.95 11.24
C SER A 362 4.90 22.29 9.89
N LEU A 363 5.20 23.46 9.33
CA LEU A 363 4.79 23.88 8.00
C LEU A 363 5.34 22.94 6.92
N ARG A 364 6.67 22.73 6.91
CA ARG A 364 7.33 21.80 5.97
C ARG A 364 6.75 20.39 6.11
N GLN A 365 6.53 19.89 7.33
CA GLN A 365 5.93 18.58 7.59
C GLN A 365 4.52 18.45 6.95
N ASN A 366 3.65 19.44 7.16
CA ASN A 366 2.29 19.41 6.60
C ASN A 366 2.30 19.55 5.07
N ALA A 367 3.25 20.28 4.49
CA ALA A 367 3.43 20.35 3.04
C ALA A 367 3.85 18.99 2.44
N TYR A 368 4.72 18.23 3.12
CA TYR A 368 5.02 16.85 2.75
C TYR A 368 3.78 15.94 2.81
N PHE A 369 2.92 16.07 3.83
CA PHE A 369 1.70 15.28 3.92
C PHE A 369 0.69 15.60 2.80
N VAL A 370 0.50 16.88 2.46
CA VAL A 370 -0.33 17.28 1.30
C VAL A 370 0.22 16.65 0.01
N LEU A 371 1.53 16.77 -0.22
CA LEU A 371 2.15 16.24 -1.44
C LEU A 371 2.12 14.70 -1.52
N GLN A 372 2.24 14.00 -0.39
CA GLN A 372 2.02 12.55 -0.33
C GLN A 372 0.60 12.15 -0.71
N ASN A 373 -0.42 12.88 -0.25
CA ASN A 373 -1.81 12.61 -0.63
C ASN A 373 -2.05 12.87 -2.12
N ILE A 374 -1.52 13.98 -2.66
CA ILE A 374 -1.57 14.29 -4.11
C ILE A 374 -0.95 13.14 -4.93
N VAL A 375 0.23 12.63 -4.56
CA VAL A 375 0.90 11.51 -5.25
C VAL A 375 0.06 10.22 -5.21
N LYS A 376 -0.69 9.99 -4.12
CA LYS A 376 -1.54 8.79 -3.96
C LYS A 376 -2.83 8.81 -4.79
N VAL A 377 -3.42 9.99 -5.04
CA VAL A 377 -4.69 10.11 -5.78
C VAL A 377 -4.52 10.48 -7.26
N SER A 378 -3.37 11.02 -7.65
CA SER A 378 -3.10 11.44 -9.04
C SER A 378 -2.69 10.29 -9.96
N ASP A 379 -2.85 10.47 -11.28
CA ASP A 379 -2.28 9.54 -12.27
C ASP A 379 -0.75 9.51 -12.12
N ARG A 380 -0.17 8.31 -12.03
CA ARG A 380 1.28 8.12 -11.92
C ARG A 380 2.05 8.67 -13.10
N LYS A 381 1.49 8.68 -14.32
CA LYS A 381 2.08 9.31 -15.51
C LYS A 381 2.17 10.83 -15.34
N LEU A 382 1.14 11.44 -14.77
CA LEU A 382 1.13 12.88 -14.46
C LEU A 382 2.20 13.20 -13.41
N ILE A 383 2.23 12.47 -12.29
CA ILE A 383 3.26 12.65 -11.25
C ILE A 383 4.67 12.45 -11.81
N PHE A 384 4.90 11.39 -12.60
CA PHE A 384 6.17 11.12 -13.26
C PHE A 384 6.67 12.31 -14.10
N SER A 385 5.77 13.01 -14.78
CA SER A 385 6.12 14.17 -15.61
C SER A 385 6.70 15.37 -14.83
N TYR A 386 6.54 15.41 -13.50
CA TYR A 386 7.07 16.47 -12.63
C TYR A 386 8.28 16.04 -11.78
N TRP A 387 8.78 14.81 -11.93
CA TRP A 387 9.86 14.27 -11.07
C TRP A 387 11.12 15.12 -11.04
N SER A 388 11.50 15.76 -12.16
CA SER A 388 12.64 16.67 -12.30
C SER A 388 12.69 17.77 -11.24
N TYR A 389 11.55 18.22 -10.73
CA TYR A 389 11.49 19.28 -9.73
C TYR A 389 11.70 18.79 -8.29
N PHE A 390 11.54 17.49 -8.04
CA PHE A 390 11.55 16.90 -6.69
C PHE A 390 12.69 15.89 -6.49
N LEU A 391 13.26 15.36 -7.58
CA LEU A 391 14.34 14.37 -7.61
C LEU A 391 15.56 14.93 -8.35
N PRO A 392 16.78 14.46 -8.03
CA PRO A 392 18.02 14.97 -8.62
C PRO A 392 18.23 14.47 -10.05
N GLU A 393 18.45 15.36 -11.01
CA GLU A 393 18.69 14.99 -12.42
C GLU A 393 20.18 14.95 -12.81
N HIS A 394 21.03 15.62 -12.04
CA HIS A 394 22.44 15.81 -12.34
C HIS A 394 23.28 15.54 -11.08
N PRO A 395 24.50 14.96 -11.23
CA PRO A 395 25.43 14.84 -10.12
C PRO A 395 25.82 16.23 -9.62
N VAL A 396 26.12 16.34 -8.32
CA VAL A 396 26.55 17.61 -7.71
C VAL A 396 27.91 18.03 -8.29
N ILE A 397 27.90 19.03 -9.17
CA ILE A 397 29.10 19.71 -9.65
C ILE A 397 29.41 20.84 -8.65
N LEU A 398 30.63 20.85 -8.09
CA LEU A 398 31.08 21.94 -7.21
C LEU A 398 30.98 23.30 -7.92
N GLY A 399 30.38 24.27 -7.23
CA GLY A 399 30.19 25.64 -7.74
C GLY A 399 28.85 25.92 -8.43
N LEU A 400 28.04 24.90 -8.77
CA LEU A 400 26.70 25.11 -9.33
C LEU A 400 25.61 25.07 -8.24
N VAL A 401 24.80 26.13 -8.18
CA VAL A 401 23.62 26.19 -7.31
C VAL A 401 22.54 25.28 -7.89
N THR A 402 22.34 24.10 -7.28
CA THR A 402 21.27 23.17 -7.66
C THR A 402 19.96 23.56 -6.96
N SER A 403 18.83 23.47 -7.68
CA SER A 403 17.52 23.76 -7.08
C SER A 403 17.22 22.76 -5.95
N PRO A 404 16.59 23.19 -4.84
CA PRO A 404 16.26 22.30 -3.74
C PRO A 404 15.30 21.21 -4.19
N ASN A 405 15.56 20.00 -3.69
CA ASN A 405 14.82 18.77 -4.00
C ASN A 405 14.62 17.95 -2.71
N ILE A 406 13.93 16.82 -2.77
CA ILE A 406 13.57 16.03 -1.58
C ILE A 406 14.82 15.65 -0.75
N PHE A 407 15.98 15.39 -1.37
CA PHE A 407 17.22 15.07 -0.65
C PHE A 407 17.85 16.26 0.09
N THR A 408 17.55 17.50 -0.29
CA THR A 408 17.92 18.67 0.51
C THR A 408 17.33 18.56 1.92
N THR A 409 16.05 18.19 2.02
CA THR A 409 15.38 17.97 3.31
C THR A 409 15.91 16.72 4.02
N ILE A 410 16.03 15.60 3.31
CA ILE A 410 16.50 14.32 3.90
C ILE A 410 17.89 14.48 4.53
N LEU A 411 18.78 15.30 3.97
CA LEU A 411 20.16 15.44 4.46
C LEU A 411 20.38 16.66 5.37
N LYS A 412 19.55 17.71 5.27
CA LYS A 412 19.81 19.01 5.93
C LYS A 412 18.71 19.50 6.86
N ASP A 413 17.52 18.90 6.88
CA ASP A 413 16.47 19.37 7.79
C ASP A 413 16.76 18.96 9.24
N PRO A 414 16.87 19.91 10.20
CA PRO A 414 17.10 19.58 11.61
C PRO A 414 15.97 18.73 12.21
N ALA A 415 14.73 18.90 11.75
CA ALA A 415 13.58 18.20 12.28
C ALA A 415 13.42 16.80 11.65
N SER A 416 13.68 15.76 12.46
CA SER A 416 13.56 14.34 12.06
C SER A 416 12.19 13.97 11.48
N GLN A 417 11.11 14.61 11.95
CA GLN A 417 9.76 14.42 11.42
C GLN A 417 9.57 14.97 9.99
N VAL A 418 10.31 16.01 9.61
CA VAL A 418 10.30 16.53 8.24
C VAL A 418 11.15 15.64 7.32
N ARG A 419 12.31 15.16 7.80
CA ARG A 419 13.11 14.12 7.12
C ARG A 419 12.28 12.85 6.86
N LEU A 420 11.48 12.43 7.83
CA LEU A 420 10.56 11.29 7.69
C LEU A 420 9.51 11.55 6.61
N GLY A 421 8.86 12.72 6.61
CA GLY A 421 7.91 13.12 5.57
C GLY A 421 8.50 13.13 4.15
N ALA A 422 9.76 13.55 4.02
CA ALA A 422 10.51 13.54 2.77
C ALA A 422 10.83 12.12 2.28
N LEU A 423 11.31 11.23 3.16
CA LEU A 423 11.53 9.82 2.82
C LEU A 423 10.23 9.07 2.51
N THR A 424 9.14 9.35 3.22
CA THR A 424 7.82 8.75 2.93
C THR A 424 7.30 9.20 1.56
N LEU A 425 7.46 10.48 1.20
CA LEU A 425 7.14 10.96 -0.15
C LEU A 425 7.97 10.27 -1.23
N LEU A 426 9.29 10.12 -1.03
CA LEU A 426 10.18 9.42 -1.97
C LEU A 426 9.72 7.96 -2.20
N ALA A 427 9.37 7.24 -1.14
CA ALA A 427 8.86 5.88 -1.25
C ALA A 427 7.54 5.80 -2.03
N GLU A 428 6.59 6.72 -1.79
CA GLU A 428 5.31 6.75 -2.53
C GLU A 428 5.49 7.14 -4.01
N MET A 429 6.40 8.08 -4.31
CA MET A 429 6.73 8.43 -5.71
C MET A 429 7.33 7.24 -6.46
N LEU A 430 8.24 6.47 -5.83
CA LEU A 430 8.86 5.31 -6.45
C LEU A 430 7.93 4.09 -6.55
N ARG A 431 6.82 4.04 -5.79
CA ARG A 431 5.98 2.85 -5.64
C ARG A 431 5.25 2.46 -6.92
N GLY A 432 5.67 1.35 -7.52
CA GLY A 432 5.09 0.85 -8.77
C GLY A 432 5.38 1.79 -9.95
N SER A 433 6.59 2.36 -9.95
CA SER A 433 7.18 3.15 -11.03
C SER A 433 7.96 2.31 -12.06
N LYS A 434 8.01 0.97 -11.92
CA LYS A 434 8.73 0.02 -12.80
C LYS A 434 8.52 0.33 -14.28
N GLN A 435 7.28 0.54 -14.72
CA GLN A 435 6.94 0.89 -16.12
C GLN A 435 7.62 2.17 -16.66
N PHE A 436 8.02 3.09 -15.78
CA PHE A 436 8.77 4.30 -16.13
C PHE A 436 10.28 4.07 -16.06
N LEU A 437 10.75 3.52 -14.92
CA LEU A 437 12.17 3.31 -14.66
C LEU A 437 12.82 2.26 -15.55
N MET A 438 12.06 1.29 -16.08
CA MET A 438 12.54 0.27 -17.01
C MET A 438 13.14 0.83 -18.31
N HIS A 439 12.90 2.11 -18.63
CA HIS A 439 13.52 2.81 -19.77
C HIS A 439 14.92 3.38 -19.48
N ALA A 440 15.41 3.35 -18.24
CA ALA A 440 16.76 3.79 -17.90
C ALA A 440 17.83 2.92 -18.56
N ASP A 441 18.89 3.53 -19.09
CA ASP A 441 20.09 2.83 -19.57
C ASP A 441 21.33 3.70 -19.32
N GLY A 442 22.18 3.26 -18.40
CA GLY A 442 23.41 3.96 -18.01
C GLY A 442 24.65 3.54 -18.79
N ARG A 443 24.55 2.54 -19.69
CA ARG A 443 25.72 1.91 -20.32
C ARG A 443 26.32 2.75 -21.45
N ASN A 444 25.52 3.65 -22.04
CA ASN A 444 25.86 4.39 -23.26
C ASN A 444 26.13 5.89 -23.03
N ALA A 445 26.53 6.31 -21.82
CA ALA A 445 26.76 7.73 -21.48
C ALA A 445 27.93 8.40 -22.25
N ARG A 446 28.70 7.65 -23.05
CA ARG A 446 29.79 8.17 -23.88
C ARG A 446 29.30 8.35 -25.32
N HIS A 447 29.38 9.59 -25.83
CA HIS A 447 29.11 10.02 -27.22
C HIS A 447 27.65 10.32 -27.63
N MET A 448 26.91 11.15 -26.87
CA MET A 448 25.69 11.80 -27.37
C MET A 448 25.75 13.32 -27.21
N SER A 449 25.31 14.06 -28.23
CA SER A 449 25.23 15.53 -28.24
C SER A 449 23.96 16.09 -27.60
N PHE A 450 23.07 15.22 -27.11
CA PHE A 450 21.87 15.56 -26.35
C PHE A 450 21.66 14.54 -25.24
N THR A 451 21.10 14.98 -24.11
CA THR A 451 20.76 14.10 -22.99
C THR A 451 19.46 13.37 -23.28
N SER A 452 19.51 12.05 -23.42
CA SER A 452 18.32 11.21 -23.63
C SER A 452 17.50 11.01 -22.35
N LEU A 453 16.19 10.75 -22.46
CA LEU A 453 15.37 10.37 -21.30
C LEU A 453 15.94 9.14 -20.56
N SER A 454 16.47 8.15 -21.29
CA SER A 454 17.11 6.96 -20.71
C SER A 454 18.34 7.29 -19.87
N SER A 455 19.12 8.30 -20.25
CA SER A 455 20.28 8.76 -19.47
C SER A 455 19.87 9.66 -18.30
N ILE A 456 18.85 10.50 -18.44
CA ILE A 456 18.29 11.29 -17.31
C ILE A 456 17.81 10.33 -16.21
N LEU A 457 17.02 9.31 -16.58
CA LEU A 457 16.54 8.32 -15.62
C LEU A 457 17.67 7.50 -14.99
N ALA A 458 18.70 7.11 -15.75
CA ALA A 458 19.86 6.41 -15.21
C ALA A 458 20.65 7.26 -14.20
N THR A 459 20.87 8.55 -14.50
CA THR A 459 21.51 9.49 -13.57
C THR A 459 20.65 9.73 -12.34
N MET A 460 19.34 9.94 -12.50
CA MET A 460 18.40 10.14 -11.39
C MET A 460 18.37 8.94 -10.43
N ILE A 461 18.32 7.71 -10.95
CA ILE A 461 18.43 6.50 -10.13
C ILE A 461 19.78 6.45 -9.39
N SER A 462 20.88 6.77 -10.08
CA SER A 462 22.23 6.75 -9.51
C SER A 462 22.38 7.75 -8.35
N GLU A 463 21.84 8.96 -8.51
CA GLU A 463 21.86 10.00 -7.49
C GLU A 463 20.92 9.68 -6.32
N ILE A 464 19.73 9.11 -6.57
CA ILE A 464 18.83 8.58 -5.52
C ILE A 464 19.57 7.54 -4.67
N HIS A 465 20.28 6.58 -5.28
CA HIS A 465 21.10 5.62 -4.55
C HIS A 465 22.21 6.30 -3.74
N ARG A 466 22.93 7.25 -4.34
CA ARG A 466 24.03 7.97 -3.67
C ARG A 466 23.54 8.73 -2.44
N TYR A 467 22.44 9.47 -2.55
CA TYR A 467 21.90 10.24 -1.44
C TYR A 467 21.24 9.37 -0.36
N LEU A 468 20.52 8.30 -0.73
CA LEU A 468 20.00 7.34 0.26
C LEU A 468 21.14 6.65 1.02
N LEU A 469 22.29 6.39 0.39
CA LEU A 469 23.45 5.79 1.06
C LEU A 469 24.09 6.77 2.04
N LEU A 470 24.28 8.04 1.65
CA LEU A 470 24.75 9.10 2.55
C LEU A 470 23.82 9.29 3.75
N THR A 471 22.50 9.18 3.53
CA THR A 471 21.51 9.26 4.62
C THR A 471 21.60 8.04 5.55
N LEU A 472 21.70 6.83 4.98
CA LEU A 472 21.80 5.59 5.75
C LEU A 472 23.04 5.59 6.68
N LEU A 473 24.17 6.13 6.20
CA LEU A 473 25.44 6.20 6.92
C LEU A 473 25.50 7.29 8.01
N SER A 474 24.62 8.30 7.95
CA SER A 474 24.64 9.45 8.87
C SER A 474 23.49 9.46 9.88
N GLU A 475 22.45 8.65 9.66
CA GLU A 475 21.24 8.64 10.48
C GLU A 475 21.31 7.59 11.60
N ASN A 476 20.98 8.01 12.82
CA ASN A 476 21.03 7.18 14.03
C ASN A 476 19.63 6.80 14.55
N SER A 477 18.57 7.47 14.08
CA SER A 477 17.20 7.19 14.50
C SER A 477 16.68 5.91 13.84
N SER A 478 16.34 4.88 14.63
CA SER A 478 15.68 3.66 14.15
C SER A 478 14.50 3.95 13.21
N LEU A 479 13.66 4.94 13.54
CA LEU A 479 12.47 5.30 12.75
C LEU A 479 12.84 5.74 11.33
N LEU A 480 13.91 6.53 11.20
CA LEU A 480 14.39 6.99 9.90
C LEU A 480 15.19 5.89 9.19
N LEU A 481 16.00 5.09 9.88
CA LEU A 481 16.67 3.91 9.32
C LEU A 481 15.67 2.92 8.70
N ILE A 482 14.58 2.61 9.40
CA ILE A 482 13.47 1.79 8.88
C ILE A 482 12.91 2.40 7.59
N GLN A 483 12.70 3.72 7.55
CA GLN A 483 12.13 4.38 6.38
C GLN A 483 13.11 4.49 5.21
N ILE A 484 14.42 4.68 5.46
CA ILE A 484 15.47 4.64 4.43
C ILE A 484 15.54 3.24 3.80
N LEU A 485 15.54 2.19 4.62
CA LEU A 485 15.50 0.80 4.16
C LEU A 485 14.21 0.49 3.36
N LYS A 486 13.05 1.03 3.76
CA LYS A 486 11.81 0.96 2.97
C LYS A 486 11.91 1.69 1.62
N CYS A 487 12.53 2.87 1.56
CA CYS A 487 12.78 3.57 0.30
C CYS A 487 13.62 2.70 -0.65
N TYR A 488 14.65 2.04 -0.11
CA TYR A 488 15.50 1.12 -0.84
C TYR A 488 14.79 -0.15 -1.32
N ALA A 489 13.96 -0.75 -0.48
CA ALA A 489 13.11 -1.88 -0.86
C ALA A 489 12.28 -1.52 -2.10
N VAL A 490 11.50 -0.44 -2.02
CA VAL A 490 10.67 0.05 -3.14
C VAL A 490 11.52 0.41 -4.36
N LEU A 491 12.66 1.09 -4.19
CA LEU A 491 13.57 1.41 -5.30
C LEU A 491 14.03 0.14 -6.03
N SER A 492 14.42 -0.89 -5.28
CA SER A 492 14.98 -2.12 -5.85
C SER A 492 13.99 -2.98 -6.64
N GLU A 493 12.70 -2.95 -6.29
CA GLU A 493 11.63 -3.60 -7.06
C GLU A 493 11.39 -2.93 -8.43
N ASN A 494 11.71 -1.65 -8.56
CA ASN A 494 11.32 -0.82 -9.71
C ASN A 494 12.48 -0.48 -10.66
N VAL A 495 13.74 -0.62 -10.23
CA VAL A 495 14.94 -0.23 -11.01
C VAL A 495 15.49 -1.36 -11.90
N PRO A 496 15.83 -1.11 -13.18
CA PRO A 496 16.47 -2.08 -14.07
C PRO A 496 18.00 -2.13 -13.90
N TYR A 497 18.49 -2.64 -12.75
CA TYR A 497 19.93 -2.63 -12.42
C TYR A 497 20.85 -3.26 -13.49
N CYS A 498 20.39 -4.26 -14.24
CA CYS A 498 21.13 -4.89 -15.34
C CYS A 498 21.42 -3.94 -16.54
N LYS A 499 20.82 -2.74 -16.55
CA LYS A 499 21.08 -1.64 -17.51
C LYS A 499 21.88 -0.48 -16.90
N LEU A 500 22.28 -0.60 -15.63
CA LEU A 500 23.05 0.41 -14.89
C LEU A 500 24.46 -0.13 -14.57
N ASN A 501 25.28 0.66 -13.86
CA ASN A 501 26.53 0.16 -13.30
C ASN A 501 26.22 -0.77 -12.11
N SER A 502 26.70 -2.02 -12.13
CA SER A 502 26.47 -2.99 -11.05
C SER A 502 27.06 -2.56 -9.71
N ASP A 503 28.10 -1.71 -9.71
CA ASP A 503 28.66 -1.07 -8.51
C ASP A 503 27.60 -0.41 -7.62
N ILE A 504 26.55 0.17 -8.22
CA ILE A 504 25.52 0.92 -7.49
C ILE A 504 24.77 -0.02 -6.54
N LEU A 505 24.34 -1.18 -7.03
CA LEU A 505 23.63 -2.19 -6.24
C LEU A 505 24.60 -2.93 -5.31
N LEU A 506 25.82 -3.25 -5.77
CA LEU A 506 26.83 -3.94 -4.96
C LEU A 506 27.26 -3.12 -3.73
N LYS A 507 27.62 -1.85 -3.92
CA LYS A 507 28.01 -0.93 -2.81
C LYS A 507 26.87 -0.78 -1.81
N PHE A 508 25.65 -0.64 -2.30
CA PHE A 508 24.45 -0.56 -1.47
C PHE A 508 24.23 -1.84 -0.63
N LEU A 509 24.26 -3.02 -1.24
CA LEU A 509 24.02 -4.29 -0.54
C LEU A 509 25.05 -4.57 0.56
N LYS A 510 26.34 -4.25 0.33
CA LYS A 510 27.39 -4.32 1.36
C LYS A 510 27.02 -3.54 2.62
N HIS A 511 26.52 -2.31 2.46
CA HIS A 511 26.16 -1.46 3.60
C HIS A 511 24.84 -1.89 4.25
N VAL A 512 23.82 -2.31 3.49
CA VAL A 512 22.57 -2.79 4.10
C VAL A 512 22.78 -4.05 4.92
N LYS A 513 23.67 -4.96 4.50
CA LYS A 513 23.94 -6.23 5.21
C LYS A 513 24.33 -6.02 6.68
N THR A 514 25.01 -4.92 7.03
CA THR A 514 25.43 -4.65 8.42
C THR A 514 24.24 -4.48 9.38
N TYR A 515 23.06 -4.10 8.87
CA TYR A 515 21.84 -3.90 9.66
C TYR A 515 21.07 -5.20 9.95
N LEU A 516 21.49 -6.37 9.43
CA LEU A 516 20.87 -7.67 9.74
C LEU A 516 20.94 -8.03 11.24
N ASN A 517 21.96 -7.52 11.93
CA ASN A 517 22.21 -7.73 13.35
C ASN A 517 21.98 -6.45 14.20
N HIS A 518 21.21 -5.48 13.68
CA HIS A 518 20.93 -4.23 14.38
C HIS A 518 20.11 -4.44 15.66
N LYS A 519 20.35 -3.63 16.71
CA LYS A 519 19.68 -3.79 18.03
C LYS A 519 18.15 -3.67 17.95
N ASP A 520 17.66 -2.85 17.04
CA ASP A 520 16.22 -2.66 16.78
C ASP A 520 15.69 -3.73 15.81
N ILE A 521 14.72 -4.53 16.28
CA ILE A 521 14.05 -5.60 15.54
C ILE A 521 13.43 -5.08 14.23
N GLN A 522 12.83 -3.89 14.22
CA GLN A 522 12.16 -3.34 13.04
C GLN A 522 13.16 -2.89 11.97
N VAL A 523 14.36 -2.45 12.37
CA VAL A 523 15.47 -2.18 11.45
C VAL A 523 15.96 -3.49 10.81
N ARG A 524 16.10 -4.57 11.59
CA ARG A 524 16.45 -5.91 11.06
C ARG A 524 15.39 -6.41 10.06
N VAL A 525 14.09 -6.30 10.40
CA VAL A 525 12.98 -6.65 9.49
C VAL A 525 13.06 -5.84 8.19
N ALA A 526 13.25 -4.51 8.27
CA ALA A 526 13.37 -3.67 7.09
C ALA A 526 14.60 -4.02 6.23
N CYS A 527 15.71 -4.41 6.86
CA CYS A 527 16.92 -4.90 6.18
C CYS A 527 16.65 -6.22 5.42
N ILE A 528 16.01 -7.21 6.05
CA ILE A 528 15.64 -8.48 5.39
C ILE A 528 14.64 -8.22 4.23
N ALA A 529 13.71 -7.28 4.39
CA ALA A 529 12.76 -6.89 3.35
C ALA A 529 13.45 -6.26 2.11
N VAL A 530 14.57 -5.54 2.28
CA VAL A 530 15.40 -5.08 1.15
C VAL A 530 15.94 -6.26 0.34
N PHE A 531 16.48 -7.30 1.00
CA PHE A 531 16.95 -8.49 0.27
C PHE A 531 15.81 -9.21 -0.45
N CYS A 532 14.61 -9.28 0.14
CA CYS A 532 13.42 -9.81 -0.56
C CYS A 532 13.12 -9.03 -1.85
N SER A 533 13.15 -7.71 -1.75
CA SER A 533 12.84 -6.77 -2.84
C SER A 533 13.83 -6.89 -4.02
N VAL A 534 15.13 -7.01 -3.71
CA VAL A 534 16.19 -7.22 -4.71
C VAL A 534 16.06 -8.59 -5.39
N LEU A 535 15.70 -9.64 -4.65
CA LEU A 535 15.46 -10.96 -5.24
C LEU A 535 14.23 -10.96 -6.15
N ASN A 536 13.13 -10.34 -5.75
CA ASN A 536 11.90 -10.24 -6.54
C ASN A 536 12.04 -9.36 -7.81
N SER A 537 13.21 -8.75 -8.04
CA SER A 537 13.53 -8.04 -9.28
C SER A 537 14.16 -8.96 -10.34
N ASP A 538 13.50 -9.03 -11.51
CA ASP A 538 13.98 -9.75 -12.70
C ASP A 538 15.15 -9.05 -13.42
N GLN A 539 15.61 -7.91 -12.91
CA GLN A 539 16.52 -7.00 -13.60
C GLN A 539 17.81 -6.74 -12.81
N ILE A 540 18.29 -7.72 -12.02
CA ILE A 540 19.57 -7.61 -11.33
C ILE A 540 20.76 -8.06 -12.21
N PRO A 541 21.97 -7.52 -11.99
CA PRO A 541 23.19 -7.97 -12.67
C PRO A 541 23.54 -9.43 -12.30
N VAL A 542 24.14 -10.18 -13.24
CA VAL A 542 24.42 -11.63 -13.09
C VAL A 542 25.44 -11.89 -11.99
N ASP A 543 26.45 -11.04 -11.88
CA ASP A 543 27.45 -10.99 -10.81
C ASP A 543 26.81 -10.87 -9.41
N ILE A 544 25.73 -10.10 -9.29
CA ILE A 544 25.00 -9.91 -8.03
C ILE A 544 24.00 -11.06 -7.80
N ASP A 545 23.40 -11.62 -8.85
CA ASP A 545 22.55 -12.82 -8.78
C ASP A 545 23.32 -14.04 -8.27
N GLU A 546 24.56 -14.23 -8.73
CA GLU A 546 25.47 -15.27 -8.25
C GLU A 546 25.92 -15.01 -6.80
N LEU A 547 26.23 -13.76 -6.45
CA LEU A 547 26.61 -13.35 -5.09
C LEU A 547 25.53 -13.68 -4.04
N MET A 548 24.24 -13.56 -4.38
CA MET A 548 23.13 -13.92 -3.49
C MET A 548 23.14 -15.41 -3.07
N LEU A 549 23.73 -16.28 -3.89
CA LEU A 549 23.84 -17.73 -3.61
C LEU A 549 25.24 -18.20 -3.21
N SER A 550 26.18 -17.28 -2.99
CA SER A 550 27.51 -17.59 -2.47
C SER A 550 27.47 -18.19 -1.04
N SER A 551 28.51 -18.91 -0.64
CA SER A 551 28.67 -19.38 0.76
C SER A 551 29.01 -18.23 1.71
N ASN A 552 29.81 -17.25 1.26
CA ASN A 552 30.14 -16.04 2.02
C ASN A 552 30.09 -14.79 1.14
N PHE A 553 29.04 -13.98 1.36
CA PHE A 553 28.82 -12.71 0.68
C PHE A 553 30.00 -11.74 0.79
N ASP A 554 30.64 -11.61 1.96
CA ASP A 554 31.62 -10.53 2.19
C ASP A 554 32.94 -10.82 1.47
N ASN A 555 33.38 -12.08 1.46
CA ASN A 555 34.60 -12.49 0.76
C ASN A 555 34.47 -12.26 -0.75
N VAL A 556 33.38 -12.75 -1.35
CA VAL A 556 33.12 -12.61 -2.79
C VAL A 556 32.89 -11.15 -3.17
N ALA A 557 32.10 -10.40 -2.41
CA ALA A 557 31.82 -9.00 -2.70
C ALA A 557 33.06 -8.11 -2.57
N ASN A 558 34.05 -8.47 -1.74
CA ASN A 558 35.32 -7.75 -1.59
C ASN A 558 36.42 -8.21 -2.57
N GLY A 559 36.17 -9.23 -3.41
CA GLY A 559 37.17 -9.77 -4.33
C GLY A 559 38.24 -10.63 -3.65
N ASN A 560 38.02 -11.01 -2.38
CA ASN A 560 38.92 -11.86 -1.60
C ASN A 560 38.72 -13.33 -1.99
N ASN A 561 39.16 -13.70 -3.20
CA ASN A 561 39.25 -15.08 -3.66
C ASN A 561 40.49 -15.78 -3.05
N SER A 562 40.60 -15.78 -1.73
CA SER A 562 41.48 -16.70 -1.01
C SER A 562 40.86 -18.09 -1.10
N ILE A 563 41.22 -18.83 -2.15
CA ILE A 563 41.00 -20.27 -2.20
C ILE A 563 41.89 -20.87 -1.10
N ASP A 564 41.30 -21.26 0.02
CA ASP A 564 41.98 -22.04 1.05
C ASP A 564 42.31 -23.43 0.47
N HIS A 565 43.47 -23.51 -0.19
CA HIS A 565 44.03 -24.74 -0.76
C HIS A 565 44.32 -25.83 0.29
N ASN A 566 44.17 -25.53 1.58
CA ASN A 566 44.24 -26.48 2.70
C ASN A 566 42.88 -27.05 3.12
N SER A 567 41.77 -26.66 2.47
CA SER A 567 40.47 -27.31 2.67
C SER A 567 40.34 -28.54 1.76
N SER A 568 40.09 -29.71 2.36
CA SER A 568 39.91 -30.98 1.64
C SER A 568 38.81 -30.87 0.57
N PRO A 569 38.96 -31.46 -0.64
CA PRO A 569 37.96 -31.36 -1.70
C PRO A 569 36.55 -31.85 -1.34
N SER A 570 36.42 -32.64 -0.26
CA SER A 570 35.15 -33.12 0.29
C SER A 570 34.36 -32.06 1.08
N CYS A 571 34.98 -30.96 1.52
CA CYS A 571 34.34 -29.99 2.41
C CYS A 571 33.69 -28.80 1.68
N ALA A 572 34.19 -28.44 0.50
CA ALA A 572 33.68 -27.32 -0.29
C ALA A 572 32.29 -27.56 -0.93
N VAL A 573 31.85 -28.81 -1.00
CA VAL A 573 30.62 -29.23 -1.71
C VAL A 573 29.33 -29.03 -0.87
N HIS A 574 29.46 -28.76 0.44
CA HIS A 574 28.33 -28.79 1.39
C HIS A 574 28.01 -27.45 2.09
N GLN A 575 28.63 -26.33 1.72
CA GLN A 575 28.30 -25.04 2.32
C GLN A 575 27.01 -24.46 1.72
N SER A 576 25.92 -24.53 2.48
CA SER A 576 24.65 -23.88 2.16
C SER A 576 24.84 -22.36 1.94
N PRO A 577 24.14 -21.73 0.96
CA PRO A 577 24.28 -20.29 0.72
C PRO A 577 24.02 -19.44 1.95
N TRP A 578 24.76 -18.32 2.09
CA TRP A 578 24.67 -17.44 3.27
C TRP A 578 23.23 -17.01 3.60
N ILE A 579 22.43 -16.79 2.55
CA ILE A 579 21.04 -16.32 2.64
C ILE A 579 20.08 -17.42 3.15
N ILE A 580 20.35 -18.68 2.80
CA ILE A 580 19.64 -19.85 3.34
C ILE A 580 20.02 -20.03 4.80
N GLN A 581 21.32 -19.94 5.14
CA GLN A 581 21.78 -20.10 6.51
C GLN A 581 21.23 -19.01 7.44
N LEU A 582 21.16 -17.75 6.97
CA LEU A 582 20.48 -16.65 7.66
C LEU A 582 19.01 -16.99 7.94
N CYS A 583 18.25 -17.44 6.93
CA CYS A 583 16.84 -17.79 7.11
C CYS A 583 16.68 -18.98 8.07
N LYS A 584 17.50 -20.03 7.94
CA LYS A 584 17.51 -21.21 8.81
C LYS A 584 17.74 -20.82 10.28
N ASN A 585 18.79 -20.05 10.54
CA ASN A 585 19.11 -19.54 11.88
C ASN A 585 17.94 -18.72 12.44
N ASN A 586 17.42 -17.77 11.66
CA ASN A 586 16.35 -16.87 12.11
C ASN A 586 15.05 -17.61 12.43
N ILE A 587 14.68 -18.63 11.65
CA ILE A 587 13.39 -19.32 11.80
C ILE A 587 13.42 -20.36 12.93
N LEU A 588 14.49 -21.16 12.98
CA LEU A 588 14.59 -22.30 13.90
C LEU A 588 15.04 -21.91 15.32
N ASN A 589 15.80 -20.83 15.49
CA ASN A 589 16.24 -20.35 16.81
C ASN A 589 15.19 -19.44 17.48
N GLU A 590 15.45 -18.97 18.71
CA GLU A 590 14.54 -18.11 19.49
C GLU A 590 14.56 -16.62 19.06
N GLU A 591 14.33 -16.35 17.78
CA GLU A 591 14.13 -14.97 17.27
C GLU A 591 12.68 -14.47 17.44
N PRO A 592 12.47 -13.15 17.54
CA PRO A 592 11.13 -12.55 17.56
C PRO A 592 10.31 -12.88 16.31
N LEU A 593 9.00 -13.09 16.49
CA LEU A 593 8.05 -13.44 15.41
C LEU A 593 8.17 -12.58 14.12
N PRO A 594 8.37 -11.24 14.17
CA PRO A 594 8.57 -10.43 12.96
C PRO A 594 9.79 -10.84 12.13
N ILE A 595 10.90 -11.26 12.77
CA ILE A 595 12.11 -11.73 12.10
C ILE A 595 11.84 -13.07 11.41
N LYS A 596 11.17 -14.00 12.12
CA LYS A 596 10.78 -15.31 11.58
C LYS A 596 9.91 -15.18 10.33
N ILE A 597 8.87 -14.34 10.40
CA ILE A 597 7.98 -14.06 9.27
C ILE A 597 8.76 -13.46 8.09
N GLN A 598 9.60 -12.45 8.33
CA GLN A 598 10.33 -11.78 7.25
C GLN A 598 11.39 -12.71 6.61
N SER A 599 12.02 -13.59 7.38
CA SER A 599 12.91 -14.62 6.87
C SER A 599 12.17 -15.72 6.09
N LEU A 600 10.95 -16.10 6.46
CA LEU A 600 10.13 -17.01 5.64
C LEU A 600 9.73 -16.38 4.30
N GLN A 601 9.46 -15.08 4.26
CA GLN A 601 9.23 -14.32 3.02
C GLN A 601 10.49 -14.20 2.17
N LEU A 602 11.66 -14.00 2.78
CA LEU A 602 12.94 -14.02 2.08
C LEU A 602 13.20 -15.38 1.45
N LEU A 603 13.01 -16.46 2.22
CA LEU A 603 13.17 -17.83 1.74
C LEU A 603 12.20 -18.17 0.60
N SER A 604 10.96 -17.69 0.69
CA SER A 604 9.96 -17.79 -0.39
C SER A 604 10.43 -17.11 -1.68
N SER A 605 11.06 -15.93 -1.56
CA SER A 605 11.63 -15.17 -2.69
C SER A 605 12.84 -15.91 -3.29
N VAL A 606 13.71 -16.49 -2.44
CA VAL A 606 14.86 -17.32 -2.85
C VAL A 606 14.39 -18.56 -3.62
N ILE A 607 13.35 -19.27 -3.13
CA ILE A 607 12.79 -20.44 -3.83
C ILE A 607 12.17 -20.05 -5.17
N GLY A 608 11.32 -19.01 -5.21
CA GLY A 608 10.67 -18.59 -6.45
C GLY A 608 11.66 -18.23 -7.57
N LYS A 609 12.84 -17.70 -7.23
CA LYS A 609 13.89 -17.35 -8.20
C LYS A 609 14.86 -18.50 -8.51
N TYR A 610 15.27 -19.25 -7.48
CA TYR A 610 16.40 -20.18 -7.56
C TYR A 610 16.02 -21.65 -7.38
N PHE A 611 14.75 -22.02 -7.56
CA PHE A 611 14.27 -23.41 -7.42
C PHE A 611 15.15 -24.46 -8.12
N GLN A 612 15.69 -24.11 -9.29
CA GLN A 612 16.58 -24.97 -10.07
C GLN A 612 17.87 -25.38 -9.34
N LYS A 613 18.33 -24.58 -8.38
CA LYS A 613 19.51 -24.80 -7.54
C LYS A 613 19.15 -25.39 -6.16
N SER A 614 17.87 -25.65 -5.87
CA SER A 614 17.41 -26.09 -4.54
C SER A 614 18.00 -27.41 -4.05
N PHE A 615 18.52 -28.26 -4.93
CA PHE A 615 19.20 -29.51 -4.51
C PHE A 615 20.33 -29.24 -3.50
N CYS A 616 21.08 -28.14 -3.65
CA CYS A 616 22.19 -27.77 -2.77
C CYS A 616 21.76 -27.37 -1.34
N PHE A 617 20.46 -27.15 -1.11
CA PHE A 617 19.94 -26.67 0.18
C PHE A 617 18.56 -27.26 0.54
N PHE A 618 18.12 -28.32 -0.14
CA PHE A 618 16.78 -28.90 0.00
C PHE A 618 16.45 -29.30 1.45
N GLU A 619 17.38 -29.99 2.11
CA GLU A 619 17.27 -30.41 3.51
C GLU A 619 16.97 -29.23 4.46
N ALA A 620 17.53 -28.05 4.21
CA ALA A 620 17.23 -26.86 5.01
C ALA A 620 15.80 -26.37 4.79
N ILE A 621 15.29 -26.44 3.55
CA ILE A 621 13.91 -26.04 3.20
C ILE A 621 12.89 -27.01 3.79
N GLU A 622 13.12 -28.32 3.64
CA GLU A 622 12.28 -29.38 4.21
C GLU A 622 12.15 -29.22 5.73
N ASN A 623 13.27 -29.13 6.44
CA ASN A 623 13.27 -28.92 7.89
C ASN A 623 12.51 -27.65 8.30
N ILE A 624 12.65 -26.55 7.55
CA ILE A 624 11.93 -25.30 7.82
C ILE A 624 10.42 -25.44 7.58
N ILE A 625 9.99 -26.08 6.48
CA ILE A 625 8.56 -26.31 6.18
C ILE A 625 7.93 -27.19 7.27
N LEU A 626 8.58 -28.31 7.62
CA LEU A 626 8.07 -29.23 8.64
C LEU A 626 8.06 -28.59 10.03
N PHE A 627 9.05 -27.76 10.38
CA PHE A 627 9.03 -26.95 11.60
C PHE A 627 7.85 -25.99 11.62
N CYS A 628 7.61 -25.25 10.53
CA CYS A 628 6.57 -24.22 10.49
C CYS A 628 5.16 -24.81 10.57
N LEU A 629 4.88 -25.91 9.86
CA LEU A 629 3.57 -26.56 9.85
C LEU A 629 3.23 -27.29 11.16
N ASN A 630 4.24 -27.65 11.97
CA ASN A 630 4.05 -28.21 13.30
C ASN A 630 4.15 -27.15 14.42
N ASN A 631 4.43 -25.89 14.09
CA ASN A 631 4.55 -24.82 15.06
C ASN A 631 3.15 -24.45 15.64
N PRO A 632 3.01 -24.12 16.93
CA PRO A 632 1.73 -23.69 17.49
C PRO A 632 1.27 -22.30 16.99
N ASP A 633 2.18 -21.44 16.52
CA ASP A 633 1.84 -20.11 16.02
C ASP A 633 1.26 -20.16 14.59
N THR A 634 0.00 -19.74 14.43
CA THR A 634 -0.72 -19.78 13.15
C THR A 634 -0.15 -18.84 12.08
N SER A 635 0.60 -17.79 12.47
CA SER A 635 1.31 -16.91 11.55
C SER A 635 2.57 -17.58 11.01
N ILE A 636 3.28 -18.37 11.83
CA ILE A 636 4.37 -19.24 11.38
C ILE A 636 3.84 -20.35 10.47
N GLN A 637 2.74 -21.02 10.85
CA GLN A 637 2.07 -22.00 9.97
C GLN A 637 1.70 -21.40 8.61
N LEU A 638 1.09 -20.20 8.58
CA LEU A 638 0.69 -19.50 7.37
C LEU A 638 1.87 -19.19 6.44
N HIS A 639 3.00 -18.75 6.98
CA HIS A 639 4.18 -18.45 6.17
C HIS A 639 4.95 -19.71 5.74
N GLY A 640 4.92 -20.78 6.55
CA GLY A 640 5.39 -22.11 6.16
C GLY A 640 4.55 -22.72 5.02
N ALA A 641 3.22 -22.59 5.08
CA ALA A 641 2.32 -23.04 4.03
C ALA A 641 2.54 -22.26 2.72
N LYS A 642 2.73 -20.93 2.78
CA LYS A 642 3.10 -20.13 1.59
C LYS A 642 4.43 -20.58 0.97
N LEU A 643 5.42 -20.91 1.80
CA LEU A 643 6.71 -21.43 1.31
C LEU A 643 6.52 -22.78 0.59
N LEU A 644 5.72 -23.70 1.16
CA LEU A 644 5.37 -24.99 0.55
C LEU A 644 4.61 -24.82 -0.77
N ASP A 645 3.62 -23.93 -0.83
CA ASP A 645 2.87 -23.60 -2.06
C ASP A 645 3.80 -23.08 -3.17
N ILE A 646 4.69 -22.13 -2.86
CA ILE A 646 5.69 -21.62 -3.83
C ILE A 646 6.63 -22.75 -4.29
N PHE A 647 7.06 -23.61 -3.39
CA PHE A 647 7.90 -24.77 -3.71
C PHE A 647 7.18 -25.77 -4.64
N GLY A 648 5.91 -26.07 -4.35
CA GLY A 648 5.05 -26.94 -5.16
C GLY A 648 4.69 -26.36 -6.54
N ARG A 649 4.45 -25.05 -6.66
CA ARG A 649 4.31 -24.40 -7.97
C ARG A 649 5.60 -24.49 -8.79
N SER A 650 6.74 -24.30 -8.12
CA SER A 650 8.04 -24.23 -8.80
C SER A 650 8.42 -25.55 -9.48
N ILE A 651 8.21 -26.71 -8.84
CA ILE A 651 8.45 -28.03 -9.48
C ILE A 651 7.55 -28.28 -10.69
N ASN A 652 6.34 -27.72 -10.69
CA ASN A 652 5.39 -27.87 -11.78
C ASN A 652 5.79 -27.04 -13.02
N ILE A 653 6.53 -25.95 -12.83
CA ILE A 653 7.04 -25.07 -13.90
C ILE A 653 8.40 -25.55 -14.47
N VAL A 654 9.14 -26.44 -13.80
CA VAL A 654 10.42 -26.97 -14.32
C VAL A 654 10.20 -27.74 -15.62
N THR A 655 10.72 -27.19 -16.73
CA THR A 655 10.68 -27.80 -18.07
C THR A 655 11.88 -28.70 -18.38
N ASN A 656 12.96 -28.65 -17.59
CA ASN A 656 14.12 -29.53 -17.77
C ASN A 656 13.80 -30.90 -17.16
N ALA A 657 13.69 -31.93 -18.00
CA ALA A 657 13.31 -33.28 -17.60
C ALA A 657 14.32 -33.95 -16.65
N GLU A 658 15.62 -33.73 -16.83
CA GLU A 658 16.66 -34.32 -15.97
C GLU A 658 16.61 -33.70 -14.57
N MET A 659 16.58 -32.37 -14.50
CA MET A 659 16.44 -31.63 -13.24
C MET A 659 15.14 -31.98 -12.51
N LYS A 660 14.02 -32.09 -13.24
CA LYS A 660 12.74 -32.52 -12.66
C LYS A 660 12.84 -33.96 -12.13
N LYS A 661 13.49 -34.87 -12.85
CA LYS A 661 13.74 -36.26 -12.39
C LYS A 661 14.60 -36.32 -11.12
N SER A 662 15.56 -35.42 -10.94
CA SER A 662 16.37 -35.32 -9.72
C SER A 662 15.63 -34.70 -8.53
N LEU A 663 14.79 -33.67 -8.76
CA LEU A 663 14.06 -32.99 -7.69
C LEU A 663 12.76 -33.70 -7.29
N GLN A 664 12.08 -34.39 -8.22
CA GLN A 664 10.78 -35.01 -7.96
C GLN A 664 10.79 -35.99 -6.76
N PRO A 665 11.77 -36.90 -6.58
CA PRO A 665 11.77 -37.81 -5.43
C PRO A 665 11.85 -37.08 -4.07
N LEU A 666 12.64 -36.00 -4.02
CA LEU A 666 12.76 -35.15 -2.82
C LEU A 666 11.44 -34.42 -2.53
N VAL A 667 10.83 -33.83 -3.56
CA VAL A 667 9.53 -33.15 -3.46
C VAL A 667 8.43 -34.12 -3.03
N SER A 668 8.41 -35.34 -3.58
CA SER A 668 7.47 -36.41 -3.22
C SER A 668 7.65 -36.84 -1.76
N ALA A 669 8.89 -36.99 -1.27
CA ALA A 669 9.17 -37.31 0.13
C ALA A 669 8.68 -36.19 1.08
N LEU A 670 8.95 -34.92 0.75
CA LEU A 670 8.42 -33.77 1.50
C LEU A 670 6.89 -33.78 1.54
N TRP A 671 6.20 -34.05 0.43
CA TRP A 671 4.74 -34.14 0.40
C TRP A 671 4.20 -35.26 1.29
N GLN A 672 4.86 -36.43 1.33
CA GLN A 672 4.47 -37.48 2.29
C GLN A 672 4.63 -36.98 3.73
N SER A 673 5.79 -36.44 4.10
CA SER A 673 6.05 -35.90 5.45
C SER A 673 5.04 -34.82 5.87
N VAL A 674 4.67 -33.93 4.94
CA VAL A 674 3.66 -32.87 5.14
C VAL A 674 2.27 -33.47 5.35
N LEU A 675 1.82 -34.35 4.44
CA LEU A 675 0.45 -34.87 4.42
C LEU A 675 0.18 -35.90 5.54
N MET A 676 1.23 -36.54 6.07
CA MET A 676 1.16 -37.37 7.28
C MET A 676 1.25 -36.54 8.58
N GLY A 677 1.69 -35.28 8.50
CA GLY A 677 1.93 -34.40 9.65
C GLY A 677 0.77 -33.49 10.02
N SER A 678 1.05 -32.37 10.68
CA SER A 678 0.04 -31.41 11.15
C SER A 678 -0.62 -30.57 10.03
N PHE A 679 -0.36 -30.84 8.75
CA PHE A 679 -0.95 -30.10 7.63
C PHE A 679 -2.49 -30.14 7.63
N ILE A 680 -3.08 -31.29 7.97
CA ILE A 680 -4.54 -31.41 8.09
C ILE A 680 -5.13 -30.47 9.15
N LYS A 681 -4.41 -30.22 10.25
CA LYS A 681 -4.83 -29.26 11.30
C LYS A 681 -4.79 -27.82 10.80
N CYS A 682 -3.84 -27.48 9.91
CA CYS A 682 -3.76 -26.17 9.28
C CYS A 682 -4.91 -25.98 8.27
N LEU A 683 -5.19 -27.01 7.46
CA LEU A 683 -6.30 -27.01 6.49
C LEU A 683 -7.68 -26.89 7.16
N THR A 684 -7.84 -27.46 8.36
CA THR A 684 -9.08 -27.44 9.15
C THR A 684 -9.08 -26.37 10.27
N ASN A 685 -8.17 -25.40 10.21
CA ASN A 685 -8.09 -24.32 11.21
C ASN A 685 -9.16 -23.24 10.97
N ASP A 686 -10.28 -23.31 11.69
CA ASP A 686 -11.39 -22.36 11.50
C ASP A 686 -11.10 -20.94 12.03
N ASP A 687 -10.15 -20.78 12.96
CA ASP A 687 -9.76 -19.48 13.52
C ASP A 687 -9.10 -18.58 12.46
N VAL A 688 -8.31 -19.16 11.55
CA VAL A 688 -7.47 -18.44 10.58
C VAL A 688 -7.83 -18.85 9.15
N LYS A 689 -8.94 -18.30 8.63
CA LYS A 689 -9.42 -18.55 7.26
C LYS A 689 -8.37 -18.29 6.15
N THR A 690 -7.40 -17.40 6.38
CA THR A 690 -6.28 -17.20 5.44
C THR A 690 -5.31 -18.39 5.40
N LEU A 691 -5.15 -19.14 6.50
CA LEU A 691 -4.36 -20.38 6.55
C LEU A 691 -5.06 -21.49 5.76
N GLN A 692 -6.36 -21.71 5.99
CA GLN A 692 -7.15 -22.70 5.24
C GLN A 692 -7.07 -22.44 3.72
N SER A 693 -7.27 -21.19 3.30
CA SER A 693 -7.15 -20.80 1.88
C SER A 693 -5.77 -21.12 1.30
N VAL A 694 -4.68 -20.82 2.02
CA VAL A 694 -3.32 -21.13 1.56
C VAL A 694 -3.10 -22.64 1.53
N CYS A 695 -3.59 -23.41 2.50
CA CYS A 695 -3.49 -24.88 2.49
C CYS A 695 -4.26 -25.52 1.30
N CYS A 696 -5.40 -24.97 0.90
CA CYS A 696 -6.08 -25.38 -0.34
C CYS A 696 -5.26 -25.06 -1.60
N ASP A 697 -4.62 -23.88 -1.65
CA ASP A 697 -3.70 -23.53 -2.74
C ASP A 697 -2.43 -24.42 -2.71
N CYS A 698 -1.91 -24.82 -1.54
CA CYS A 698 -0.84 -25.83 -1.41
C CYS A 698 -1.25 -27.17 -2.03
N LEU A 699 -2.42 -27.72 -1.65
CA LEU A 699 -2.93 -28.99 -2.20
C LEU A 699 -3.14 -28.92 -3.72
N SER A 700 -3.46 -27.74 -4.25
CA SER A 700 -3.54 -27.50 -5.70
C SER A 700 -2.19 -27.67 -6.43
N THR A 701 -1.07 -27.78 -5.72
CA THR A 701 0.26 -28.02 -6.31
C THR A 701 0.75 -29.46 -6.21
N LEU A 702 0.02 -30.31 -5.48
CA LEU A 702 0.31 -31.74 -5.33
C LEU A 702 0.18 -32.46 -6.69
N SER A 703 1.10 -33.37 -7.00
CA SER A 703 0.99 -34.15 -8.25
C SER A 703 0.02 -35.32 -8.10
N SER A 704 -0.58 -35.76 -9.22
CA SER A 704 -1.45 -36.93 -9.23
C SER A 704 -0.75 -38.22 -8.78
N ASN A 705 0.58 -38.30 -8.96
CA ASN A 705 1.38 -39.44 -8.50
C ASN A 705 1.54 -39.41 -6.97
N ASP A 706 1.83 -38.25 -6.40
CA ASP A 706 1.97 -38.07 -4.95
C ASP A 706 0.63 -38.27 -4.21
N PHE A 707 -0.48 -37.83 -4.83
CA PHE A 707 -1.82 -38.11 -4.31
C PHE A 707 -2.13 -39.61 -4.32
N LYS A 708 -1.79 -40.31 -5.42
CA LYS A 708 -2.01 -41.76 -5.55
C LYS A 708 -1.24 -42.59 -4.53
N THR A 709 -0.11 -42.12 -4.00
CA THR A 709 0.65 -42.85 -2.96
C THR A 709 0.06 -42.71 -1.55
N LEU A 710 -0.89 -41.80 -1.32
CA LEU A 710 -1.61 -41.70 -0.05
C LEU A 710 -2.51 -42.92 0.18
N GLN A 711 -2.75 -43.29 1.45
CA GLN A 711 -3.70 -44.36 1.77
C GLN A 711 -5.12 -43.96 1.34
N PRO A 712 -5.99 -44.91 0.91
CA PRO A 712 -7.35 -44.58 0.45
C PRO A 712 -8.16 -43.76 1.45
N LYS A 713 -8.06 -44.06 2.76
CA LYS A 713 -8.70 -43.28 3.83
C LYS A 713 -8.26 -41.82 3.87
N GLN A 714 -7.00 -41.54 3.54
CA GLN A 714 -6.43 -40.19 3.52
C GLN A 714 -6.84 -39.42 2.26
N GLN A 715 -6.90 -40.11 1.11
CA GLN A 715 -7.45 -39.54 -0.13
C GLN A 715 -8.91 -39.08 0.10
N ILE A 716 -9.75 -39.96 0.66
CA ILE A 716 -11.15 -39.65 1.03
C ILE A 716 -11.21 -38.49 2.03
N MET A 717 -10.37 -38.49 3.08
CA MET A 717 -10.32 -37.40 4.08
C MET A 717 -10.02 -36.04 3.43
N TYR A 718 -8.97 -35.94 2.61
CA TYR A 718 -8.60 -34.67 1.96
C TYR A 718 -9.67 -34.20 0.96
N ILE A 719 -10.28 -35.11 0.19
CA ILE A 719 -11.41 -34.80 -0.69
C ILE A 719 -12.59 -34.26 0.13
N THR A 720 -13.01 -34.98 1.18
CA THR A 720 -14.15 -34.62 2.03
C THR A 720 -13.98 -33.24 2.67
N VAL A 721 -12.77 -32.93 3.16
CA VAL A 721 -12.45 -31.61 3.72
C VAL A 721 -12.52 -30.52 2.65
N LEU A 722 -12.00 -30.75 1.44
CA LEU A 722 -12.09 -29.79 0.33
C LEU A 722 -13.54 -29.56 -0.12
N LEU A 723 -14.37 -30.60 -0.20
CA LEU A 723 -15.81 -30.48 -0.51
C LEU A 723 -16.53 -29.61 0.54
N GLY A 724 -16.21 -29.78 1.84
CA GLY A 724 -16.72 -28.93 2.91
C GLY A 724 -16.26 -27.48 2.80
N LEU A 725 -14.95 -27.24 2.65
CA LEU A 725 -14.36 -25.90 2.53
C LEU A 725 -14.84 -25.13 1.30
N ALA A 726 -15.25 -25.82 0.23
CA ALA A 726 -15.89 -25.21 -0.92
C ALA A 726 -17.24 -24.51 -0.60
N SER A 727 -17.85 -24.80 0.55
CA SER A 727 -19.05 -24.12 1.07
C SER A 727 -18.79 -23.20 2.29
N ASP A 728 -17.52 -22.91 2.64
CA ASP A 728 -17.16 -22.03 3.75
C ASP A 728 -17.75 -20.60 3.63
N SER A 729 -17.90 -19.87 4.74
CA SER A 729 -18.41 -18.49 4.69
C SER A 729 -17.44 -17.51 4.01
N ASN A 730 -16.13 -17.78 4.06
CA ASN A 730 -15.08 -16.94 3.49
C ASN A 730 -14.87 -17.23 1.98
N PRO A 731 -15.01 -16.22 1.09
CA PRO A 731 -14.90 -16.43 -0.35
C PRO A 731 -13.49 -16.86 -0.80
N ASN A 732 -12.43 -16.52 -0.05
CA ASN A 732 -11.07 -16.95 -0.39
C ASN A 732 -10.91 -18.46 -0.16
N VAL A 733 -11.43 -18.98 0.96
CA VAL A 733 -11.43 -20.40 1.31
C VAL A 733 -12.26 -21.19 0.30
N ARG A 734 -13.52 -20.79 0.05
CA ARG A 734 -14.37 -21.42 -0.98
C ARG A 734 -13.66 -21.49 -2.32
N GLY A 735 -13.16 -20.35 -2.80
CA GLY A 735 -12.49 -20.26 -4.08
C GLY A 735 -11.27 -21.16 -4.17
N ALA A 736 -10.40 -21.17 -3.15
CA ALA A 736 -9.21 -22.02 -3.12
C ALA A 736 -9.56 -23.52 -3.11
N ALA A 737 -10.54 -23.93 -2.31
CA ALA A 737 -11.03 -25.32 -2.29
C ALA A 737 -11.63 -25.73 -3.65
N ILE A 738 -12.46 -24.89 -4.26
CA ILE A 738 -13.06 -25.10 -5.59
C ILE A 738 -11.98 -25.25 -6.68
N ARG A 739 -10.90 -24.46 -6.65
CA ARG A 739 -9.76 -24.62 -7.55
C ARG A 739 -9.06 -25.97 -7.34
N CYS A 740 -8.81 -26.35 -6.09
CA CYS A 740 -8.15 -27.60 -5.76
C CYS A 740 -8.93 -28.82 -6.27
N LEU A 741 -10.25 -28.84 -6.04
CA LEU A 741 -11.15 -29.88 -6.56
C LEU A 741 -11.14 -29.94 -8.09
N GLY A 742 -11.13 -28.78 -8.77
CA GLY A 742 -11.00 -28.69 -10.22
C GLY A 742 -9.67 -29.19 -10.78
N LEU A 743 -8.60 -29.26 -9.99
CA LEU A 743 -7.35 -29.92 -10.37
C LEU A 743 -7.40 -31.42 -10.12
N PHE A 744 -8.02 -31.84 -9.02
CA PHE A 744 -8.20 -33.26 -8.68
C PHE A 744 -9.09 -33.97 -9.70
N CYS A 745 -10.03 -33.28 -10.36
CA CYS A 745 -10.77 -33.77 -11.53
C CYS A 745 -9.86 -34.28 -12.67
N LEU A 746 -8.62 -33.82 -12.77
CA LEU A 746 -7.66 -34.25 -13.80
C LEU A 746 -6.76 -35.41 -13.35
N PHE A 747 -6.85 -35.86 -12.10
CA PHE A 747 -6.00 -36.94 -11.58
C PHE A 747 -6.47 -38.30 -12.12
N PRO A 748 -5.59 -39.15 -12.69
CA PRO A 748 -5.98 -40.47 -13.22
C PRO A 748 -6.57 -41.46 -12.20
N SER A 749 -6.51 -41.16 -10.91
CA SER A 749 -7.15 -41.94 -9.83
C SER A 749 -8.56 -41.45 -9.46
N LEU A 750 -9.02 -40.33 -10.03
CA LEU A 750 -10.28 -39.66 -9.68
C LEU A 750 -11.10 -39.26 -10.92
N ASN A 751 -10.47 -39.05 -12.07
CA ASN A 751 -11.13 -38.64 -13.31
C ASN A 751 -12.02 -39.72 -13.96
N GLN A 752 -12.07 -40.92 -13.35
CA GLN A 752 -12.94 -42.05 -13.70
C GLN A 752 -13.92 -42.39 -12.56
N ASP A 753 -13.90 -41.66 -11.44
CA ASP A 753 -14.87 -41.85 -10.35
C ASP A 753 -16.07 -40.92 -10.58
N ALA A 754 -17.15 -41.48 -11.15
CA ALA A 754 -18.37 -40.73 -11.42
C ALA A 754 -18.98 -40.07 -10.16
N THR A 755 -18.78 -40.64 -8.96
CA THR A 755 -19.29 -40.10 -7.70
C THR A 755 -18.54 -38.83 -7.32
N PHE A 756 -17.21 -38.88 -7.36
CA PHE A 756 -16.37 -37.70 -7.12
C PHE A 756 -16.65 -36.57 -8.12
N LEU A 757 -16.85 -36.90 -9.40
CA LEU A 757 -17.19 -35.91 -10.42
C LEU A 757 -18.60 -35.31 -10.21
N ASP A 758 -19.57 -36.10 -9.71
CA ASP A 758 -20.91 -35.61 -9.31
C ASP A 758 -20.82 -34.65 -8.13
N ASP A 759 -20.15 -35.03 -7.03
CA ASP A 759 -19.93 -34.21 -5.83
C ASP A 759 -19.30 -32.85 -6.17
N VAL A 760 -18.27 -32.83 -7.02
CA VAL A 760 -17.64 -31.58 -7.48
C VAL A 760 -18.61 -30.77 -8.34
N SER A 761 -19.40 -31.39 -9.21
CA SER A 761 -20.35 -30.67 -10.07
C SER A 761 -21.40 -29.90 -9.27
N VAL A 762 -21.92 -30.48 -8.19
CA VAL A 762 -22.94 -29.85 -7.31
C VAL A 762 -22.42 -28.54 -6.72
N ILE A 763 -21.15 -28.53 -6.29
CA ILE A 763 -20.47 -27.34 -5.79
C ILE A 763 -20.31 -26.28 -6.90
N LEU A 764 -19.90 -26.69 -8.10
CA LEU A 764 -19.69 -25.77 -9.22
C LEU A 764 -20.99 -25.14 -9.73
N ILE A 765 -22.08 -25.91 -9.79
CA ILE A 765 -23.42 -25.45 -10.14
C ILE A 765 -23.91 -24.43 -9.11
N LYS A 766 -23.81 -24.74 -7.81
CA LYS A 766 -24.16 -23.80 -6.72
C LYS A 766 -23.33 -22.51 -6.76
N SER A 767 -22.09 -22.59 -7.25
CA SER A 767 -21.18 -21.44 -7.33
C SER A 767 -21.50 -20.46 -8.46
N VAL A 768 -22.47 -20.75 -9.35
CA VAL A 768 -22.92 -19.80 -10.39
C VAL A 768 -23.48 -18.51 -9.77
N GLU A 769 -24.18 -18.62 -8.63
CA GLU A 769 -24.82 -17.50 -7.96
C GLU A 769 -23.97 -16.92 -6.81
N ASP A 770 -22.69 -17.32 -6.67
CA ASP A 770 -21.84 -16.79 -5.59
C ASP A 770 -21.64 -15.27 -5.76
N PRO A 771 -21.88 -14.46 -4.71
CA PRO A 771 -21.75 -13.00 -4.80
C PRO A 771 -20.32 -12.54 -5.16
N ASN A 772 -19.30 -13.36 -4.90
CA ASN A 772 -17.91 -13.02 -5.16
C ASN A 772 -17.44 -13.49 -6.56
N VAL A 773 -17.15 -12.53 -7.43
CA VAL A 773 -16.65 -12.76 -8.81
C VAL A 773 -15.43 -13.68 -8.85
N ASN A 774 -14.53 -13.65 -7.86
CA ASN A 774 -13.35 -14.52 -7.83
C ASN A 774 -13.71 -15.99 -7.55
N VAL A 775 -14.77 -16.25 -6.77
CA VAL A 775 -15.29 -17.60 -6.56
C VAL A 775 -15.90 -18.11 -7.86
N ARG A 776 -16.75 -17.31 -8.51
CA ARG A 776 -17.35 -17.65 -9.82
C ARG A 776 -16.29 -17.89 -10.90
N PHE A 777 -15.21 -17.11 -10.92
CA PHE A 777 -14.07 -17.32 -11.81
C PHE A 777 -13.36 -18.66 -11.55
N LYS A 778 -13.04 -18.98 -10.29
CA LYS A 778 -12.41 -20.25 -9.93
C LYS A 778 -13.35 -21.44 -10.21
N ALA A 779 -14.66 -21.30 -9.97
CA ALA A 779 -15.66 -22.31 -10.30
C ALA A 779 -15.78 -22.56 -11.81
N SER A 780 -15.90 -21.51 -12.63
CA SER A 780 -15.95 -21.63 -14.08
C SER A 780 -14.64 -22.23 -14.67
N TRP A 781 -13.50 -21.93 -14.06
CA TRP A 781 -12.22 -22.57 -14.41
C TRP A 781 -12.22 -24.08 -14.09
N SER A 782 -12.62 -24.45 -12.87
CA SER A 782 -12.75 -25.84 -12.43
C SER A 782 -13.77 -26.64 -13.26
N LEU A 783 -14.86 -26.00 -13.69
CA LEU A 783 -15.88 -26.57 -14.58
C LEU A 783 -15.31 -26.92 -15.96
N GLY A 784 -14.37 -26.11 -16.46
CA GLY A 784 -13.59 -26.43 -17.64
C GLY A 784 -12.76 -27.71 -17.47
N ASN A 785 -12.06 -27.87 -16.35
CA ASN A 785 -11.27 -29.07 -16.07
C ASN A 785 -12.15 -30.32 -15.85
N LEU A 786 -13.29 -30.17 -15.18
CA LEU A 786 -14.31 -31.22 -15.06
C LEU A 786 -14.79 -31.66 -16.46
N SER A 787 -15.07 -30.71 -17.36
CA SER A 787 -15.45 -31.02 -18.74
C SER A 787 -14.33 -31.73 -19.53
N ASP A 788 -13.05 -31.40 -19.29
CA ASP A 788 -11.93 -32.12 -19.90
C ASP A 788 -11.86 -33.57 -19.41
N ALA A 789 -12.04 -33.78 -18.09
CA ALA A 789 -12.03 -35.11 -17.46
C ALA A 789 -13.13 -36.02 -18.02
N LEU A 790 -14.34 -35.48 -18.15
CA LEU A 790 -15.49 -36.16 -18.75
C LEU A 790 -15.28 -36.43 -20.25
N PHE A 791 -14.71 -35.48 -20.99
CA PHE A 791 -14.41 -35.63 -22.42
C PHE A 791 -13.34 -36.70 -22.69
N VAL A 792 -12.30 -36.78 -21.85
CA VAL A 792 -11.20 -37.76 -21.99
C VAL A 792 -11.67 -39.17 -21.62
N ASN A 793 -12.50 -39.32 -20.60
CA ASN A 793 -13.00 -40.62 -20.13
C ASN A 793 -14.40 -40.97 -20.68
N LYS A 794 -14.82 -40.30 -21.77
CA LYS A 794 -16.16 -40.38 -22.33
C LYS A 794 -16.67 -41.80 -22.54
N ASP A 795 -15.86 -42.67 -23.14
CA ASP A 795 -16.28 -44.03 -23.50
C ASP A 795 -16.48 -44.94 -22.28
N LEU A 796 -15.80 -44.63 -21.17
CA LEU A 796 -15.95 -45.32 -19.88
C LEU A 796 -17.19 -44.80 -19.12
N LEU A 797 -17.31 -43.48 -18.99
CA LEU A 797 -18.32 -42.84 -18.15
C LEU A 797 -19.71 -42.74 -18.80
N ASN A 798 -19.86 -43.04 -20.10
CA ASN A 798 -21.11 -42.92 -20.85
C ASN A 798 -22.30 -43.71 -20.23
N LYS A 799 -22.02 -44.76 -19.45
CA LYS A 799 -23.05 -45.57 -18.76
C LYS A 799 -23.29 -45.16 -17.31
N GLU A 800 -22.38 -44.40 -16.71
CA GLU A 800 -22.42 -44.01 -15.30
C GLU A 800 -23.00 -42.60 -15.13
N ILE A 801 -22.80 -41.73 -16.13
CA ILE A 801 -23.31 -40.36 -16.14
C ILE A 801 -24.82 -40.34 -16.45
N SER A 802 -25.60 -39.66 -15.60
CA SER A 802 -27.01 -39.38 -15.88
C SER A 802 -27.19 -38.18 -16.82
N CYS A 803 -28.24 -38.22 -17.65
CA CYS A 803 -28.63 -37.07 -18.50
C CYS A 803 -28.88 -35.80 -17.67
N LYS A 804 -29.43 -35.94 -16.45
CA LYS A 804 -29.70 -34.82 -15.52
C LYS A 804 -28.41 -34.17 -15.02
N PHE A 805 -27.40 -34.96 -14.63
CA PHE A 805 -26.07 -34.43 -14.27
C PHE A 805 -25.48 -33.63 -15.44
N PHE A 806 -25.45 -34.24 -16.63
CA PHE A 806 -24.84 -33.64 -17.81
C PHE A 806 -25.51 -32.31 -18.18
N TYR A 807 -26.84 -32.28 -18.20
CA TYR A 807 -27.64 -31.07 -18.42
C TYR A 807 -27.37 -30.00 -17.35
N SER A 808 -27.39 -30.35 -16.06
CA SER A 808 -27.24 -29.38 -14.97
C SER A 808 -25.87 -28.69 -15.00
N MET A 809 -24.81 -29.48 -15.24
CA MET A 809 -23.46 -28.99 -15.45
C MET A 809 -23.36 -28.13 -16.72
N GLY A 810 -24.01 -28.54 -17.82
CA GLY A 810 -24.09 -27.79 -19.07
C GLY A 810 -24.76 -26.42 -18.90
N MET A 811 -25.89 -26.36 -18.18
CA MET A 811 -26.59 -25.10 -17.91
C MET A 811 -25.78 -24.17 -17.00
N ALA A 812 -25.00 -24.70 -16.05
CA ALA A 812 -24.04 -23.87 -15.30
C ALA A 812 -22.97 -23.24 -16.22
N CYS A 813 -22.47 -23.96 -17.23
CA CYS A 813 -21.59 -23.38 -18.26
C CYS A 813 -22.30 -22.26 -19.04
N VAL A 814 -23.56 -22.44 -19.44
CA VAL A 814 -24.37 -21.41 -20.11
C VAL A 814 -24.52 -20.18 -19.22
N GLN A 815 -24.83 -20.34 -17.94
CA GLN A 815 -24.98 -19.22 -17.00
C GLN A 815 -23.64 -18.48 -16.77
N PHE A 816 -22.53 -19.19 -16.54
CA PHE A 816 -21.20 -18.55 -16.43
C PHE A 816 -20.76 -17.83 -17.72
N SER A 817 -21.25 -18.23 -18.90
CA SER A 817 -20.98 -17.52 -20.16
C SER A 817 -21.64 -16.14 -20.24
N ARG A 818 -22.66 -15.88 -19.42
CA ARG A 818 -23.39 -14.59 -19.34
C ARG A 818 -22.76 -13.61 -18.34
N ASP A 819 -21.72 -14.01 -17.61
CA ASP A 819 -20.97 -13.21 -16.63
C ASP A 819 -19.86 -12.35 -17.31
N CYS A 820 -19.04 -11.68 -16.51
CA CYS A 820 -17.90 -10.89 -16.96
C CYS A 820 -16.84 -11.72 -17.72
N ASP A 821 -16.07 -11.05 -18.57
CA ASP A 821 -15.21 -11.69 -19.59
C ASP A 821 -14.16 -12.66 -19.05
N ARG A 822 -13.69 -12.50 -17.79
CA ARG A 822 -12.77 -13.45 -17.14
C ARG A 822 -13.44 -14.79 -16.83
N VAL A 823 -14.68 -14.77 -16.37
CA VAL A 823 -15.48 -15.98 -16.05
C VAL A 823 -15.90 -16.64 -17.37
N LYS A 824 -16.52 -15.85 -18.25
CA LYS A 824 -16.99 -16.24 -19.59
C LYS A 824 -15.95 -17.02 -20.40
N ALA A 825 -14.68 -16.61 -20.37
CA ALA A 825 -13.61 -17.27 -21.13
C ALA A 825 -13.41 -18.75 -20.77
N ASN A 826 -13.63 -19.15 -19.52
CA ASN A 826 -13.53 -20.55 -19.10
C ASN A 826 -14.83 -21.32 -19.39
N ALA A 827 -15.98 -20.68 -19.20
CA ALA A 827 -17.29 -21.25 -19.48
C ALA A 827 -17.46 -21.70 -20.95
N VAL A 828 -17.07 -20.86 -21.92
CA VAL A 828 -17.18 -21.20 -23.35
C VAL A 828 -16.25 -22.35 -23.76
N ARG A 829 -15.11 -22.52 -23.06
CA ARG A 829 -14.23 -23.70 -23.24
C ARG A 829 -14.95 -24.97 -22.79
N ALA A 830 -15.59 -24.94 -21.62
CA ALA A 830 -16.35 -26.07 -21.10
C ALA A 830 -17.51 -26.47 -22.03
N LEU A 831 -18.28 -25.48 -22.54
CA LEU A 831 -19.33 -25.73 -23.55
C LEU A 831 -18.80 -26.48 -24.77
N GLY A 832 -17.63 -26.10 -25.30
CA GLY A 832 -17.01 -26.75 -26.45
C GLY A 832 -16.63 -28.22 -26.24
N ASN A 833 -16.29 -28.61 -25.01
CA ASN A 833 -16.03 -30.00 -24.65
C ASN A 833 -17.34 -30.78 -24.50
N LEU A 834 -18.33 -30.21 -23.80
CA LEU A 834 -19.61 -30.86 -23.56
C LEU A 834 -20.39 -31.07 -24.86
N LEU A 835 -20.48 -30.07 -25.74
CA LEU A 835 -21.11 -30.18 -27.06
C LEU A 835 -20.48 -31.27 -27.95
N ASN A 836 -19.16 -31.42 -27.88
CA ASN A 836 -18.42 -32.46 -28.60
C ASN A 836 -18.68 -33.87 -28.01
N TYR A 837 -18.91 -33.97 -26.70
CA TYR A 837 -19.18 -35.25 -26.04
C TYR A 837 -20.64 -35.71 -26.10
N ILE A 838 -21.66 -34.82 -26.09
CA ILE A 838 -23.08 -35.17 -25.85
C ILE A 838 -23.45 -36.57 -26.36
N PRO A 839 -23.64 -37.55 -25.45
CA PRO A 839 -23.98 -38.91 -25.81
C PRO A 839 -25.22 -38.99 -26.71
N GLU A 840 -25.16 -39.85 -27.73
CA GLU A 840 -26.25 -40.13 -28.67
C GLU A 840 -27.60 -40.33 -27.95
N GLN A 841 -27.58 -41.17 -26.91
CA GLN A 841 -28.73 -41.49 -26.04
C GLN A 841 -29.37 -40.28 -25.32
N PHE A 842 -28.71 -39.11 -25.29
CA PHE A 842 -29.25 -37.88 -24.69
C PHE A 842 -29.77 -36.88 -25.73
N ILE A 843 -29.37 -36.96 -27.00
CA ILE A 843 -29.67 -35.94 -28.02
C ILE A 843 -31.18 -35.83 -28.33
N GLY A 844 -31.90 -36.95 -28.28
CA GLY A 844 -33.36 -36.98 -28.41
C GLY A 844 -34.13 -36.41 -27.21
N VAL A 845 -33.48 -36.13 -26.08
CA VAL A 845 -34.15 -35.67 -24.85
C VAL A 845 -34.38 -34.16 -24.90
N LYS A 846 -35.63 -33.73 -24.71
CA LYS A 846 -36.04 -32.31 -24.81
C LYS A 846 -35.14 -31.32 -24.03
N MET A 847 -34.80 -31.61 -22.78
CA MET A 847 -33.92 -30.75 -21.98
C MET A 847 -32.49 -30.65 -22.57
N MET A 848 -32.00 -31.70 -23.22
CA MET A 848 -30.69 -31.67 -23.88
C MET A 848 -30.73 -30.79 -25.14
N GLN A 849 -31.85 -30.79 -25.87
CA GLN A 849 -32.07 -29.90 -27.03
C GLN A 849 -32.15 -28.43 -26.60
N GLU A 850 -32.80 -28.13 -25.48
CA GLU A 850 -32.79 -26.81 -24.84
C GLU A 850 -31.36 -26.38 -24.48
N PHE A 851 -30.57 -27.26 -23.83
CA PHE A 851 -29.15 -27.00 -23.53
C PHE A 851 -28.29 -26.77 -24.78
N ILE A 852 -28.46 -27.57 -25.85
CA ILE A 852 -27.73 -27.41 -27.11
C ILE A 852 -28.01 -26.01 -27.69
N LYS A 853 -29.28 -25.61 -27.78
CA LYS A 853 -29.69 -24.31 -28.29
C LYS A 853 -29.07 -23.17 -27.46
N ASP A 854 -29.26 -23.18 -26.14
CA ASP A 854 -28.73 -22.16 -25.23
C ASP A 854 -27.19 -22.05 -25.31
N SER A 855 -26.51 -23.18 -25.52
CA SER A 855 -25.06 -23.23 -25.72
C SER A 855 -24.62 -22.62 -27.05
N CYS A 856 -25.34 -22.90 -28.15
CA CYS A 856 -25.08 -22.27 -29.45
C CYS A 856 -25.29 -20.75 -29.39
N GLU A 857 -26.34 -20.28 -28.71
CA GLU A 857 -26.58 -18.84 -28.49
C GLU A 857 -25.49 -18.19 -27.64
N ALA A 858 -25.06 -18.85 -26.55
CA ALA A 858 -23.95 -18.41 -25.72
C ALA A 858 -22.63 -18.29 -26.51
N LEU A 859 -22.27 -19.31 -27.29
CA LEU A 859 -21.08 -19.29 -28.14
C LEU A 859 -21.14 -18.21 -29.22
N LYS A 860 -22.31 -18.03 -29.86
CA LYS A 860 -22.54 -16.95 -30.83
C LYS A 860 -22.35 -15.57 -30.20
N SER A 861 -22.89 -15.34 -28.99
CA SER A 861 -22.69 -14.08 -28.26
C SER A 861 -21.23 -13.86 -27.88
N ALA A 862 -20.50 -14.93 -27.55
CA ALA A 862 -19.10 -14.86 -27.14
C ALA A 862 -18.15 -14.45 -28.28
N LEU A 863 -18.49 -14.73 -29.55
CA LEU A 863 -17.74 -14.25 -30.72
C LEU A 863 -17.65 -12.73 -30.82
N SER A 864 -18.62 -12.00 -30.25
CA SER A 864 -18.69 -10.53 -30.26
C SER A 864 -18.08 -9.87 -29.02
N SER A 865 -17.36 -10.62 -28.17
CA SER A 865 -16.72 -10.06 -26.97
C SER A 865 -15.56 -9.12 -27.31
N SER A 866 -15.40 -8.05 -26.53
CA SER A 866 -14.20 -7.19 -26.58
C SER A 866 -12.94 -7.90 -26.07
N PHE A 867 -13.07 -8.94 -25.24
CA PHE A 867 -11.94 -9.65 -24.68
C PHE A 867 -11.54 -10.84 -25.57
N MET A 868 -10.46 -10.67 -26.34
CA MET A 868 -9.99 -11.63 -27.36
C MET A 868 -9.87 -13.10 -26.90
N LYS A 869 -9.61 -13.36 -25.61
CA LYS A 869 -9.55 -14.73 -25.05
C LYS A 869 -10.91 -15.43 -25.09
N VAL A 870 -12.01 -14.70 -24.92
CA VAL A 870 -13.38 -15.21 -25.05
C VAL A 870 -13.66 -15.60 -26.50
N CYS A 871 -13.40 -14.70 -27.45
CA CYS A 871 -13.64 -14.95 -28.88
C CYS A 871 -12.82 -16.14 -29.38
N TRP A 872 -11.54 -16.21 -29.00
CA TRP A 872 -10.66 -17.35 -29.33
C TRP A 872 -11.22 -18.68 -28.83
N ASN A 873 -11.62 -18.74 -27.55
CA ASN A 873 -12.18 -19.96 -26.97
C ASN A 873 -13.55 -20.31 -27.57
N ALA A 874 -14.38 -19.31 -27.92
CA ALA A 874 -15.68 -19.53 -28.59
C ALA A 874 -15.52 -20.10 -30.01
N CYS A 875 -14.58 -19.58 -30.80
CA CYS A 875 -14.23 -20.15 -32.11
C CYS A 875 -13.76 -21.61 -31.99
N TYR A 876 -12.90 -21.91 -31.01
CA TYR A 876 -12.44 -23.27 -30.77
C TYR A 876 -13.57 -24.21 -30.30
N ALA A 877 -14.47 -23.70 -29.45
CA ALA A 877 -15.63 -24.45 -28.96
C ALA A 877 -16.62 -24.80 -30.08
N LEU A 878 -16.90 -23.87 -31.00
CA LEU A 878 -17.72 -24.15 -32.19
C LEU A 878 -17.04 -25.20 -33.09
N GLY A 879 -15.73 -25.07 -33.34
CA GLY A 879 -14.97 -26.09 -34.09
C GLY A 879 -14.85 -27.44 -33.36
N SER A 880 -15.09 -27.48 -32.05
CA SER A 880 -15.18 -28.71 -31.25
C SER A 880 -16.57 -29.34 -31.35
N MET A 881 -17.64 -28.54 -31.27
CA MET A 881 -19.04 -28.96 -31.45
C MET A 881 -19.26 -29.69 -32.78
N PHE A 882 -18.75 -29.16 -33.89
CA PHE A 882 -18.87 -29.79 -35.22
C PHE A 882 -18.12 -31.13 -35.39
N LYS A 883 -17.50 -31.68 -34.34
CA LYS A 883 -16.91 -33.02 -34.33
C LYS A 883 -17.87 -34.10 -33.81
N ASN A 884 -19.00 -33.70 -33.20
CA ASN A 884 -20.04 -34.62 -32.78
C ASN A 884 -21.00 -34.89 -33.96
N THR A 885 -20.82 -36.03 -34.63
CA THR A 885 -21.62 -36.43 -35.80
C THR A 885 -23.10 -36.59 -35.45
N TYR A 886 -23.41 -37.21 -34.32
CA TYR A 886 -24.79 -37.41 -33.86
C TYR A 886 -25.54 -36.08 -33.67
N LEU A 887 -24.85 -35.03 -33.22
CA LEU A 887 -25.42 -33.69 -33.04
C LEU A 887 -25.72 -33.02 -34.39
N ILE A 888 -24.89 -33.26 -35.42
CA ILE A 888 -25.10 -32.76 -36.78
C ILE A 888 -26.28 -33.50 -37.44
N GLU A 889 -26.26 -34.84 -37.42
CA GLU A 889 -27.28 -35.69 -38.02
C GLU A 889 -28.68 -35.41 -37.43
N HIS A 890 -28.78 -35.23 -36.10
CA HIS A 890 -30.03 -34.86 -35.45
C HIS A 890 -30.50 -33.43 -35.80
N CYS A 891 -29.58 -32.49 -36.07
CA CYS A 891 -29.97 -31.16 -36.55
C CYS A 891 -30.46 -31.17 -38.00
N GLU A 892 -29.85 -31.98 -38.88
CA GLU A 892 -30.30 -32.13 -40.28
C GLU A 892 -31.69 -32.77 -40.34
N LEU A 893 -31.97 -33.79 -39.51
CA LEU A 893 -33.29 -34.42 -39.41
C LEU A 893 -34.41 -33.43 -39.01
N ASN A 894 -34.11 -32.41 -38.20
CA ASN A 894 -35.08 -31.37 -37.79
C ASN A 894 -35.15 -30.16 -38.75
N LEU A 895 -34.30 -30.10 -39.79
CA LEU A 895 -34.37 -29.08 -40.84
C LEU A 895 -35.09 -29.56 -42.12
N VAL A 896 -35.39 -30.86 -42.19
CA VAL A 896 -36.06 -31.53 -43.33
C VAL A 896 -37.52 -31.92 -42.99
N SER A 897 -37.99 -31.54 -41.79
CA SER A 897 -39.39 -31.66 -41.32
C SER A 897 -39.99 -30.30 -40.99
#